data_AF-D8FUA2-F1
#
_entry.id   AF-D8FUA2-F1
#
_cell.length_a   1.000
_cell.length_b   1.000
_cell.length_c   1.000
_cell.angle_alpha   90.00
_cell.angle_beta   90.00
_cell.angle_gamma   90.00
#
_symmetry.space_group_name_H-M   'P 1'
#
loop_
_entity.id
_entity.type
_entity.pdbx_description
1 polymer ?
#
loop_
_entity_poly.entity_id
_entity_poly.type
_entity_poly.pdbx_seq_one_letter_code
_entity_poly.pdbx_strand_id
1 'polypeptide(L)'
;MAEIIGTPQADSIGGLPEDDRIFGLQENDTISGNSGNDSIYGGKENDFIDGNSGSDSLFGDLDNDTVNGNEDNDSIYGGRGNDLLAGNSGSDVLFGDRGADNLTGGEGADVFVLTRYADGGPSLTSGGLSLADADVINDFTDNLDLIGLSGGLTFADLNLVDAGNNTFIQDRVTGEFLAVLAGVNRSLISAADFTTNNSSVVPSPLPGPSITAYGLTASNRIVGFNTFAPGITLRDVSVTGLESGESLVGIDFRPANGQLFGLGSSNRLYRIDPISGAATAVGTAPFNPTLTSGATGFDFNPTVDRIRAINEADQNARLNPDTGGVVDFNTTTDGIQLDGSLAYASGDRNSGANPSAVGAAYTNNFAGATSTTLYAIDSNLDVLVRQVPPNDGVLNTVGSLGVDASSVLGFDIRSVGGQESGYAALNVGGVSSLYNINLTTGQATALGQITNGEAIVGLALPLPTAYAVTGRDGAERIIGFNAAAPQAVLSDVAVTGLLPGESLLGIDFRPATGVLYGLGSSNRLYAIDRASGVATVVGTAPLNPTLTIGATGFDFNPTVDRIRVINEADQNGRLNQETGAVVDFDTLIGGVQFDRNLVYAAGDINAGANPTAVAAAYTNNFAGATSTTLYAIDSGLDVLVRQVPPNDGVLNTVGSLGVDASRILGFDISPNGNAIAALEVGGVSSLYNINLTTGAATAIGQIGNGTSVKGLALTLI
;
A
#
# COMPACT_ATOMS: atom_id res chain seq x y z
N MET A 1 -29.86 4.46 0.94
CA MET A 1 -28.49 3.97 1.11
C MET A 1 -28.18 3.71 2.57
N ALA A 2 -28.60 2.54 3.05
CA ALA A 2 -27.98 1.92 4.21
C ALA A 2 -26.70 1.20 3.79
N GLU A 3 -25.78 0.98 4.73
CA GLU A 3 -24.52 0.28 4.46
C GLU A 3 -24.48 -0.98 5.34
N ILE A 4 -24.31 -2.14 4.69
CA ILE A 4 -24.32 -3.47 5.30
C ILE A 4 -22.98 -4.13 5.00
N ILE A 5 -22.28 -4.55 6.05
CA ILE A 5 -20.94 -5.14 5.93
C ILE A 5 -20.99 -6.51 6.57
N GLY A 6 -20.58 -7.52 5.83
CA GLY A 6 -20.33 -8.87 6.30
C GLY A 6 -19.15 -8.94 7.26
N THR A 7 -18.68 -10.15 7.44
CA THR A 7 -17.57 -10.57 8.28
C THR A 7 -16.50 -11.19 7.39
N PRO A 8 -15.30 -11.47 7.89
CA PRO A 8 -14.31 -12.24 7.12
C PRO A 8 -14.64 -13.74 7.02
N GLN A 9 -15.89 -14.16 7.20
CA GLN A 9 -16.36 -15.54 7.15
C GLN A 9 -17.58 -15.60 6.24
N ALA A 10 -17.88 -16.77 5.69
CA ALA A 10 -19.07 -16.98 4.87
C ALA A 10 -20.36 -16.48 5.56
N ASP A 11 -21.01 -15.51 4.94
CA ASP A 11 -22.17 -14.80 5.44
C ASP A 11 -23.43 -15.07 4.60
N SER A 12 -24.58 -14.82 5.24
CA SER A 12 -25.87 -14.71 4.57
C SER A 12 -26.44 -13.33 4.86
N ILE A 13 -26.36 -12.45 3.86
CA ILE A 13 -26.63 -11.02 3.97
C ILE A 13 -27.90 -10.70 3.19
N GLY A 14 -28.82 -9.98 3.82
CA GLY A 14 -30.01 -9.45 3.16
C GLY A 14 -30.10 -7.95 3.35
N GLY A 15 -30.30 -7.23 2.24
CA GLY A 15 -30.57 -5.81 2.19
C GLY A 15 -31.86 -5.41 2.90
N LEU A 16 -32.06 -4.12 3.05
CA LEU A 16 -33.30 -3.48 3.42
C LEU A 16 -34.14 -3.19 2.16
N PRO A 17 -35.40 -2.75 2.29
CA PRO A 17 -36.23 -2.40 1.13
C PRO A 17 -35.90 -1.05 0.47
N GLU A 18 -34.83 -0.38 0.89
CA GLU A 18 -34.35 0.89 0.35
C GLU A 18 -32.98 0.66 -0.30
N ASP A 19 -32.54 1.55 -1.20
CA ASP A 19 -31.20 1.49 -1.79
C ASP A 19 -30.13 1.18 -0.73
N ASP A 20 -29.25 0.23 -1.02
CA ASP A 20 -28.24 -0.28 -0.10
C ASP A 20 -26.84 -0.28 -0.69
N ARG A 21 -25.86 -0.37 0.20
CA ARG A 21 -24.50 -0.74 -0.15
C ARG A 21 -24.07 -1.92 0.69
N ILE A 22 -23.83 -3.06 0.05
CA ILE A 22 -23.59 -4.34 0.71
C ILE A 22 -22.20 -4.86 0.38
N PHE A 23 -21.45 -5.33 1.37
CA PHE A 23 -20.11 -5.90 1.20
C PHE A 23 -20.03 -7.29 1.85
N GLY A 24 -19.69 -8.32 1.09
CA GLY A 24 -19.47 -9.69 1.58
C GLY A 24 -18.13 -9.85 2.30
N LEU A 25 -17.04 -9.44 1.64
CA LEU A 25 -15.64 -9.39 2.10
C LEU A 25 -14.78 -10.60 1.72
N GLN A 26 -14.85 -11.70 2.48
CA GLN A 26 -14.00 -12.90 2.35
C GLN A 26 -14.85 -14.14 2.61
N GLU A 27 -14.45 -15.25 2.01
CA GLU A 27 -15.13 -16.55 1.96
C GLU A 27 -16.45 -16.46 1.18
N ASN A 28 -17.02 -17.63 0.83
CA ASN A 28 -18.21 -17.68 -0.02
C ASN A 28 -19.46 -17.11 0.68
N ASP A 29 -19.94 -15.97 0.19
CA ASP A 29 -21.09 -15.26 0.72
C ASP A 29 -22.37 -15.52 -0.08
N THR A 30 -23.52 -15.33 0.57
CA THR A 30 -24.85 -15.32 -0.07
C THR A 30 -25.52 -13.98 0.23
N ILE A 31 -25.64 -13.13 -0.79
CA ILE A 31 -26.07 -11.74 -0.66
C ILE A 31 -27.34 -11.49 -1.48
N SER A 32 -28.34 -10.85 -0.87
CA SER A 32 -29.57 -10.41 -1.54
C SER A 32 -29.79 -8.91 -1.32
N GLY A 33 -29.97 -8.13 -2.39
CA GLY A 33 -30.28 -6.70 -2.33
C GLY A 33 -31.70 -6.40 -1.82
N ASN A 34 -32.65 -7.27 -2.16
CA ASN A 34 -34.10 -7.11 -1.96
C ASN A 34 -34.72 -6.04 -2.86
N SER A 35 -35.02 -4.84 -2.36
CA SER A 35 -35.68 -3.82 -3.15
C SER A 35 -34.92 -2.52 -2.99
N GLY A 36 -34.79 -1.76 -4.06
CA GLY A 36 -33.99 -0.55 -4.05
C GLY A 36 -32.95 -0.61 -5.15
N ASN A 37 -32.27 0.49 -5.42
CA ASN A 37 -31.13 0.49 -6.34
C ASN A 37 -29.86 0.25 -5.52
N ASP A 38 -29.38 -0.98 -5.51
CA ASP A 38 -28.35 -1.44 -4.59
C ASP A 38 -26.95 -1.44 -5.23
N SER A 39 -25.95 -1.38 -4.37
CA SER A 39 -24.54 -1.56 -4.74
C SER A 39 -23.96 -2.71 -3.93
N ILE A 40 -23.80 -3.87 -4.55
CA ILE A 40 -23.42 -5.12 -3.87
C ILE A 40 -22.05 -5.58 -4.33
N TYR A 41 -21.15 -5.81 -3.38
CA TYR A 41 -19.79 -6.28 -3.59
C TYR A 41 -19.63 -7.64 -2.90
N GLY A 42 -19.41 -8.72 -3.67
CA GLY A 42 -19.18 -10.07 -3.15
C GLY A 42 -17.90 -10.11 -2.33
N GLY A 43 -16.78 -9.87 -3.00
CA GLY A 43 -15.50 -9.57 -2.39
C GLY A 43 -14.44 -10.57 -2.81
N LYS A 44 -14.40 -11.73 -2.18
CA LYS A 44 -13.42 -12.77 -2.50
C LYS A 44 -14.07 -14.12 -2.35
N GLU A 45 -13.44 -15.11 -2.98
CA GLU A 45 -13.96 -16.47 -3.01
C GLU A 45 -15.28 -16.52 -3.82
N ASN A 46 -15.98 -17.66 -3.83
CA ASN A 46 -17.08 -17.85 -4.79
C ASN A 46 -18.40 -17.38 -4.17
N ASP A 47 -18.89 -16.22 -4.59
CA ASP A 47 -20.06 -15.58 -4.02
C ASP A 47 -21.35 -15.85 -4.81
N PHE A 48 -22.47 -15.80 -4.11
CA PHE A 48 -23.81 -15.78 -4.71
C PHE A 48 -24.47 -14.45 -4.43
N ILE A 49 -24.74 -13.67 -5.48
CA ILE A 49 -25.34 -12.35 -5.41
C ILE A 49 -26.68 -12.33 -6.16
N ASP A 50 -27.69 -11.76 -5.52
CA ASP A 50 -29.05 -11.64 -6.03
C ASP A 50 -29.55 -10.19 -5.83
N GLY A 51 -29.52 -9.36 -6.89
CA GLY A 51 -29.93 -7.95 -6.85
C GLY A 51 -31.39 -7.78 -6.43
N ASN A 52 -32.26 -8.64 -6.98
CA ASN A 52 -33.72 -8.63 -6.83
C ASN A 52 -34.36 -7.46 -7.60
N SER A 53 -35.11 -6.57 -6.96
CA SER A 53 -35.87 -5.54 -7.68
C SER A 53 -35.19 -4.18 -7.56
N GLY A 54 -34.87 -3.56 -8.69
CA GLY A 54 -34.29 -2.23 -8.76
C GLY A 54 -33.16 -2.18 -9.77
N SER A 55 -32.65 -0.99 -10.05
CA SER A 55 -31.53 -0.83 -10.97
C SER A 55 -30.22 -0.92 -10.20
N ASP A 56 -29.66 -2.12 -10.12
CA ASP A 56 -28.55 -2.46 -9.23
C ASP A 56 -27.18 -2.34 -9.89
N SER A 57 -26.16 -2.22 -9.04
CA SER A 57 -24.75 -2.35 -9.40
C SER A 57 -24.14 -3.50 -8.62
N LEU A 58 -23.91 -4.63 -9.31
CA LEU A 58 -23.52 -5.90 -8.71
C LEU A 58 -22.08 -6.27 -9.13
N PHE A 59 -21.25 -6.61 -8.14
CA PHE A 59 -19.84 -6.96 -8.34
C PHE A 59 -19.55 -8.32 -7.70
N GLY A 60 -19.30 -9.34 -8.51
CA GLY A 60 -18.85 -10.68 -8.08
C GLY A 60 -17.47 -10.62 -7.43
N ASP A 61 -16.61 -9.77 -8.01
CA ASP A 61 -15.34 -9.32 -7.46
C ASP A 61 -14.14 -10.27 -7.75
N LEU A 62 -13.72 -11.17 -6.85
CA LEU A 62 -12.60 -12.11 -7.09
C LEU A 62 -13.06 -13.54 -6.90
N ASP A 63 -12.52 -14.45 -7.73
CA ASP A 63 -12.87 -15.86 -7.85
C ASP A 63 -14.21 -16.08 -8.61
N ASN A 64 -14.81 -17.27 -8.55
CA ASN A 64 -15.89 -17.64 -9.49
C ASN A 64 -17.26 -17.36 -8.88
N ASP A 65 -17.92 -16.34 -9.38
CA ASP A 65 -19.14 -15.82 -8.78
C ASP A 65 -20.39 -16.22 -9.55
N THR A 66 -21.53 -16.20 -8.87
CA THR A 66 -22.85 -16.30 -9.47
C THR A 66 -23.64 -15.05 -9.14
N VAL A 67 -23.92 -14.22 -10.15
CA VAL A 67 -24.55 -12.92 -9.97
C VAL A 67 -25.83 -12.82 -10.81
N ASN A 68 -26.95 -12.53 -10.14
CA ASN A 68 -28.26 -12.34 -10.77
C ASN A 68 -28.74 -10.91 -10.55
N GLY A 69 -29.00 -10.17 -11.63
CA GLY A 69 -29.65 -8.85 -11.60
C GLY A 69 -31.09 -8.95 -11.14
N ASN A 70 -31.89 -9.68 -11.91
CA ASN A 70 -33.32 -9.97 -11.73
C ASN A 70 -34.25 -8.95 -12.40
N GLU A 71 -34.91 -8.06 -11.65
CA GLU A 71 -35.90 -7.14 -12.21
C GLU A 71 -35.30 -5.73 -12.36
N ASP A 72 -35.62 -5.06 -13.46
CA ASP A 72 -35.15 -3.71 -13.83
C ASP A 72 -33.73 -3.72 -14.42
N ASN A 73 -33.17 -2.55 -14.73
CA ASN A 73 -31.94 -2.44 -15.53
C ASN A 73 -30.70 -2.46 -14.64
N ASP A 74 -29.91 -3.53 -14.74
CA ASP A 74 -28.76 -3.77 -13.88
C ASP A 74 -27.42 -3.54 -14.55
N SER A 75 -26.41 -3.28 -13.73
CA SER A 75 -25.00 -3.28 -14.12
C SER A 75 -24.26 -4.36 -13.35
N ILE A 76 -23.84 -5.41 -14.05
CA ILE A 76 -23.28 -6.63 -13.46
C ILE A 76 -21.82 -6.78 -13.89
N TYR A 77 -20.95 -6.97 -12.91
CA TYR A 77 -19.51 -7.16 -13.07
C TYR A 77 -19.12 -8.48 -12.41
N GLY A 78 -18.63 -9.44 -13.19
CA GLY A 78 -18.11 -10.71 -12.68
C GLY A 78 -16.82 -10.49 -11.90
N GLY A 79 -15.84 -9.89 -12.56
CA GLY A 79 -14.59 -9.49 -11.93
C GLY A 79 -13.46 -10.40 -12.39
N ARG A 80 -12.74 -11.04 -11.47
CA ARG A 80 -11.71 -12.02 -11.87
C ARG A 80 -12.15 -13.42 -11.50
N GLY A 81 -12.40 -14.27 -12.48
CA GLY A 81 -12.82 -15.65 -12.23
C GLY A 81 -13.53 -16.21 -13.44
N ASN A 82 -14.14 -17.37 -13.29
CA ASN A 82 -15.05 -17.90 -14.30
C ASN A 82 -16.48 -17.73 -13.79
N ASP A 83 -17.10 -16.62 -14.15
CA ASP A 83 -18.33 -16.16 -13.51
C ASP A 83 -19.58 -16.61 -14.25
N LEU A 84 -20.70 -16.68 -13.52
CA LEU A 84 -22.03 -16.91 -14.08
C LEU A 84 -22.88 -15.67 -13.83
N LEU A 85 -23.13 -14.89 -14.89
CA LEU A 85 -23.83 -13.62 -14.82
C LEU A 85 -25.18 -13.71 -15.56
N ALA A 86 -26.26 -13.30 -14.89
CA ALA A 86 -27.60 -13.26 -15.46
C ALA A 86 -28.27 -11.90 -15.20
N GLY A 87 -28.59 -11.15 -16.26
CA GLY A 87 -29.36 -9.91 -16.17
C GLY A 87 -30.82 -10.19 -15.78
N ASN A 88 -31.45 -11.11 -16.50
CA ASN A 88 -32.84 -11.54 -16.38
C ASN A 88 -33.86 -10.59 -17.03
N SER A 89 -34.53 -9.69 -16.31
CA SER A 89 -35.59 -8.83 -16.88
C SER A 89 -35.17 -7.38 -16.79
N GLY A 90 -34.83 -6.75 -17.91
CA GLY A 90 -34.20 -5.44 -17.85
C GLY A 90 -33.38 -5.18 -19.10
N SER A 91 -32.95 -3.95 -19.31
CA SER A 91 -31.90 -3.64 -20.28
C SER A 91 -30.59 -3.54 -19.53
N ASP A 92 -29.86 -4.66 -19.50
CA ASP A 92 -28.76 -4.88 -18.58
C ASP A 92 -27.40 -4.64 -19.23
N VAL A 93 -26.38 -4.39 -18.40
CA VAL A 93 -25.00 -4.31 -18.84
C VAL A 93 -24.18 -5.34 -18.09
N LEU A 94 -23.60 -6.30 -18.82
CA LEU A 94 -22.84 -7.41 -18.26
C LEU A 94 -21.37 -7.32 -18.66
N PHE A 95 -20.49 -7.29 -17.66
CA PHE A 95 -19.05 -7.39 -17.79
C PHE A 95 -18.61 -8.70 -17.12
N GLY A 96 -18.18 -9.69 -17.90
CA GLY A 96 -17.47 -10.85 -17.33
C GLY A 96 -16.15 -10.43 -16.66
N ASP A 97 -15.52 -9.40 -17.22
CA ASP A 97 -14.15 -9.01 -16.90
C ASP A 97 -13.17 -10.15 -17.20
N ARG A 98 -12.30 -10.58 -16.29
CA ARG A 98 -11.19 -11.50 -16.62
C ARG A 98 -11.55 -12.93 -16.25
N GLY A 99 -11.68 -13.78 -17.28
CA GLY A 99 -11.69 -15.23 -17.16
C GLY A 99 -12.65 -15.86 -18.15
N ALA A 100 -13.14 -17.06 -17.86
CA ALA A 100 -14.02 -17.79 -18.77
C ALA A 100 -15.48 -17.67 -18.29
N ASP A 101 -16.12 -16.57 -18.64
CA ASP A 101 -17.42 -16.19 -18.07
C ASP A 101 -18.60 -16.73 -18.87
N ASN A 102 -19.74 -16.88 -18.22
CA ASN A 102 -20.99 -17.29 -18.81
C ASN A 102 -22.04 -16.19 -18.61
N LEU A 103 -22.42 -15.53 -19.70
CA LEU A 103 -23.23 -14.31 -19.68
C LEU A 103 -24.59 -14.56 -20.32
N THR A 104 -25.66 -14.20 -19.61
CA THR A 104 -27.05 -14.30 -20.08
C THR A 104 -27.75 -12.97 -19.83
N GLY A 105 -28.19 -12.30 -20.89
CA GLY A 105 -28.86 -11.01 -20.79
C GLY A 105 -30.29 -11.17 -20.30
N GLY A 106 -31.07 -12.02 -20.98
CA GLY A 106 -32.47 -12.29 -20.66
C GLY A 106 -33.45 -11.48 -21.52
N GLU A 107 -34.49 -10.93 -20.89
CA GLU A 107 -35.49 -10.08 -21.52
C GLU A 107 -35.06 -8.62 -21.50
N GLY A 108 -34.83 -8.02 -22.66
CA GLY A 108 -34.64 -6.57 -22.79
C GLY A 108 -33.63 -6.27 -23.87
N ALA A 109 -33.00 -5.10 -23.81
CA ALA A 109 -31.97 -4.71 -24.77
C ALA A 109 -30.62 -4.64 -24.04
N ASP A 110 -29.84 -5.71 -24.11
CA ASP A 110 -28.69 -5.91 -23.24
C ASP A 110 -27.38 -5.52 -23.90
N VAL A 111 -26.37 -5.25 -23.07
CA VAL A 111 -25.01 -4.94 -23.51
C VAL A 111 -24.01 -5.88 -22.85
N PHE A 112 -23.37 -6.74 -23.64
CA PHE A 112 -22.29 -7.62 -23.19
C PHE A 112 -20.95 -6.97 -23.49
N VAL A 113 -20.18 -6.61 -22.47
CA VAL A 113 -18.99 -5.78 -22.64
C VAL A 113 -17.72 -6.63 -22.70
N LEU A 114 -16.98 -6.46 -23.79
CA LEU A 114 -15.68 -7.08 -24.03
C LEU A 114 -14.58 -6.03 -23.87
N THR A 115 -13.53 -6.39 -23.13
CA THR A 115 -12.48 -5.44 -22.73
C THR A 115 -11.11 -5.91 -23.20
N ARG A 116 -10.24 -4.97 -23.60
CA ARG A 116 -8.79 -5.18 -23.73
C ARG A 116 -8.08 -4.49 -22.56
N TYR A 117 -7.23 -5.22 -21.86
CA TYR A 117 -6.44 -4.70 -20.73
C TYR A 117 -5.03 -4.30 -21.17
N ALA A 118 -4.52 -3.20 -20.61
CA ALA A 118 -3.19 -2.66 -20.90
C ALA A 118 -2.17 -2.92 -19.77
N ASP A 119 -2.53 -3.75 -18.80
CA ASP A 119 -1.80 -4.00 -17.56
C ASP A 119 -0.73 -5.12 -17.66
N GLY A 120 -0.64 -5.81 -18.81
CA GLY A 120 0.34 -6.89 -19.01
C GLY A 120 0.03 -8.16 -18.23
N GLY A 121 -1.24 -8.37 -17.82
CA GLY A 121 -1.70 -9.59 -17.17
C GLY A 121 -1.59 -10.86 -18.04
N PRO A 122 -1.88 -12.05 -17.46
CA PRO A 122 -1.76 -13.34 -18.16
C PRO A 122 -2.72 -13.50 -19.34
N SER A 123 -3.86 -12.80 -19.31
CA SER A 123 -4.72 -12.50 -20.46
C SER A 123 -4.69 -10.98 -20.69
N LEU A 124 -4.80 -10.53 -21.92
CA LEU A 124 -4.92 -9.11 -22.28
C LEU A 124 -6.35 -8.75 -22.72
N THR A 125 -7.31 -9.68 -22.61
CA THR A 125 -8.72 -9.47 -22.94
C THR A 125 -9.65 -9.95 -21.81
N SER A 126 -10.97 -9.73 -21.95
CA SER A 126 -11.97 -10.29 -21.02
C SER A 126 -11.91 -11.82 -20.99
N GLY A 127 -11.91 -12.45 -22.16
CA GLY A 127 -11.61 -13.87 -22.29
C GLY A 127 -10.11 -14.22 -22.15
N GLY A 128 -9.55 -14.96 -23.11
CA GLY A 128 -8.17 -15.45 -22.97
C GLY A 128 -7.51 -16.08 -24.18
N LEU A 129 -6.37 -16.74 -23.93
CA LEU A 129 -5.43 -17.24 -24.94
C LEU A 129 -6.02 -18.37 -25.81
N SER A 130 -7.02 -19.09 -25.32
CA SER A 130 -7.67 -20.18 -26.02
C SER A 130 -9.18 -19.99 -26.12
N LEU A 131 -9.81 -20.73 -27.02
CA LEU A 131 -11.28 -20.73 -27.15
C LEU A 131 -11.98 -21.23 -25.87
N ALA A 132 -11.31 -22.03 -25.04
CA ALA A 132 -11.87 -22.49 -23.77
C ALA A 132 -11.90 -21.40 -22.70
N ASP A 133 -11.12 -20.33 -22.90
CA ASP A 133 -11.02 -19.18 -22.01
C ASP A 133 -11.83 -17.99 -22.53
N ALA A 134 -12.65 -18.19 -23.56
CA ALA A 134 -13.48 -17.13 -24.12
C ALA A 134 -14.81 -17.05 -23.39
N ASP A 135 -15.30 -15.84 -23.14
CA ASP A 135 -16.62 -15.60 -22.56
C ASP A 135 -17.69 -16.27 -23.42
N VAL A 136 -18.72 -16.83 -22.82
CA VAL A 136 -19.85 -17.44 -23.52
C VAL A 136 -21.08 -16.57 -23.31
N ILE A 137 -21.54 -15.94 -24.38
CA ILE A 137 -22.79 -15.18 -24.40
C ILE A 137 -23.89 -16.11 -24.90
N ASN A 138 -24.85 -16.43 -24.03
CA ASN A 138 -25.77 -17.56 -24.24
C ASN A 138 -26.99 -17.23 -25.11
N ASP A 139 -27.46 -15.98 -25.11
CA ASP A 139 -28.78 -15.60 -25.61
C ASP A 139 -28.80 -14.31 -26.44
N PHE A 140 -27.65 -13.89 -26.98
CA PHE A 140 -27.53 -12.70 -27.82
C PHE A 140 -28.57 -12.67 -28.96
N THR A 141 -29.37 -11.60 -28.98
CA THR A 141 -30.44 -11.34 -29.93
C THR A 141 -30.07 -10.20 -30.89
N ASP A 142 -29.86 -10.55 -32.16
CA ASP A 142 -29.56 -9.60 -33.24
C ASP A 142 -30.63 -8.49 -33.38
N ASN A 143 -30.20 -7.24 -33.56
CA ASN A 143 -31.00 -6.01 -33.57
C ASN A 143 -31.73 -5.65 -32.26
N LEU A 144 -31.39 -6.30 -31.16
CA LEU A 144 -31.87 -5.95 -29.83
C LEU A 144 -30.70 -5.71 -28.88
N ASP A 145 -29.80 -6.69 -28.77
CA ASP A 145 -28.63 -6.63 -27.91
C ASP A 145 -27.42 -6.03 -28.63
N LEU A 146 -26.44 -5.58 -27.84
CA LEU A 146 -25.20 -5.02 -28.31
C LEU A 146 -23.99 -5.68 -27.65
N ILE A 147 -22.87 -5.71 -28.37
CA ILE A 147 -21.56 -6.01 -27.82
C ILE A 147 -20.85 -4.69 -27.50
N GLY A 148 -20.64 -4.43 -26.22
CA GLY A 148 -19.86 -3.31 -25.74
C GLY A 148 -18.37 -3.53 -25.98
N LEU A 149 -17.66 -2.51 -26.44
CA LEU A 149 -16.22 -2.54 -26.66
C LEU A 149 -15.55 -1.54 -25.72
N SER A 150 -14.69 -2.06 -24.84
CA SER A 150 -13.97 -1.29 -23.82
C SER A 150 -12.46 -1.46 -23.96
N GLY A 151 -11.67 -0.73 -23.17
CA GLY A 151 -10.21 -0.87 -23.17
C GLY A 151 -9.52 -0.43 -24.47
N GLY A 152 -10.16 0.48 -25.21
CA GLY A 152 -9.69 0.93 -26.51
C GLY A 152 -9.92 -0.07 -27.65
N LEU A 153 -10.73 -1.13 -27.43
CA LEU A 153 -11.24 -1.96 -28.52
C LEU A 153 -12.14 -1.13 -29.44
N THR A 154 -11.99 -1.39 -30.73
CA THR A 154 -12.90 -0.90 -31.77
C THR A 154 -13.33 -2.08 -32.64
N PHE A 155 -14.42 -1.93 -33.40
CA PHE A 155 -14.85 -2.97 -34.34
C PHE A 155 -13.76 -3.36 -35.35
N ALA A 156 -12.87 -2.43 -35.70
CA ALA A 156 -11.74 -2.68 -36.58
C ALA A 156 -10.71 -3.66 -35.99
N ASP A 157 -10.69 -3.82 -34.67
CA ASP A 157 -9.80 -4.73 -33.96
C ASP A 157 -10.34 -6.16 -33.90
N LEU A 158 -11.60 -6.40 -34.26
CA LEU A 158 -12.27 -7.69 -33.99
C LEU A 158 -12.25 -8.64 -35.19
N ASN A 159 -11.56 -9.77 -35.05
CA ASN A 159 -11.69 -10.91 -35.94
C ASN A 159 -12.88 -11.78 -35.55
N LEU A 160 -13.91 -11.79 -36.40
CA LEU A 160 -15.14 -12.56 -36.17
C LEU A 160 -15.11 -13.83 -37.02
N VAL A 161 -15.13 -15.00 -36.37
CA VAL A 161 -14.94 -16.31 -37.00
C VAL A 161 -16.19 -17.19 -36.88
N ASP A 162 -16.62 -17.76 -38.00
CA ASP A 162 -17.71 -18.73 -38.07
C ASP A 162 -17.31 -20.10 -37.53
N ALA A 163 -18.13 -20.68 -36.63
CA ALA A 163 -17.95 -22.04 -36.16
C ALA A 163 -19.29 -22.74 -35.93
N GLY A 164 -19.84 -23.31 -37.01
CA GLY A 164 -21.15 -23.98 -36.98
C GLY A 164 -22.28 -22.97 -36.80
N ASN A 165 -23.03 -23.08 -35.70
CA ASN A 165 -24.07 -22.11 -35.34
C ASN A 165 -23.57 -21.01 -34.41
N ASN A 166 -22.29 -20.97 -34.07
CA ASN A 166 -21.71 -19.98 -33.16
C ASN A 166 -20.83 -18.98 -33.91
N THR A 167 -20.65 -17.80 -33.33
CA THR A 167 -19.69 -16.79 -33.78
C THR A 167 -18.63 -16.58 -32.71
N PHE A 168 -17.35 -16.69 -33.08
CA PHE A 168 -16.23 -16.40 -32.17
C PHE A 168 -15.71 -14.99 -32.43
N ILE A 169 -15.44 -14.25 -31.37
CA ILE A 169 -14.88 -12.90 -31.38
C ILE A 169 -13.46 -13.00 -30.84
N GLN A 170 -12.50 -12.59 -31.67
CA GLN A 170 -11.09 -12.62 -31.34
C GLN A 170 -10.50 -11.23 -31.54
N ASP A 171 -9.60 -10.81 -30.66
CA ASP A 171 -8.85 -9.58 -30.83
C ASP A 171 -7.70 -9.79 -31.84
N ARG A 172 -7.64 -8.97 -32.90
CA ARG A 172 -6.56 -8.97 -33.89
C ARG A 172 -5.22 -8.51 -33.33
N VAL A 173 -5.22 -7.69 -32.28
CA VAL A 173 -4.01 -7.08 -31.72
C VAL A 173 -3.29 -8.08 -30.82
N THR A 174 -4.01 -8.68 -29.87
CA THR A 174 -3.44 -9.64 -28.92
C THR A 174 -3.43 -11.07 -29.47
N GLY A 175 -4.39 -11.41 -30.35
CA GLY A 175 -4.64 -12.77 -30.82
C GLY A 175 -5.49 -13.61 -29.86
N GLU A 176 -5.97 -13.03 -28.77
CA GLU A 176 -6.78 -13.70 -27.75
C GLU A 176 -8.26 -13.73 -28.14
N PHE A 177 -8.98 -14.72 -27.62
CA PHE A 177 -10.42 -14.86 -27.80
C PHE A 177 -11.13 -14.02 -26.75
N LEU A 178 -12.02 -13.14 -27.21
CA LEU A 178 -12.85 -12.31 -26.35
C LEU A 178 -14.11 -13.07 -25.94
N ALA A 179 -14.87 -13.61 -26.91
CA ALA A 179 -16.15 -14.25 -26.62
C ALA A 179 -16.62 -15.23 -27.70
N VAL A 180 -17.60 -16.05 -27.34
CA VAL A 180 -18.41 -16.93 -28.17
C VAL A 180 -19.86 -16.50 -28.07
N LEU A 181 -20.45 -16.09 -29.19
CA LEU A 181 -21.90 -15.91 -29.31
C LEU A 181 -22.53 -17.28 -29.60
N ALA A 182 -23.12 -17.90 -28.57
CA ALA A 182 -23.70 -19.23 -28.68
C ALA A 182 -24.99 -19.20 -29.50
N GLY A 183 -25.10 -20.06 -30.52
CA GLY A 183 -26.30 -20.15 -31.36
C GLY A 183 -26.50 -19.00 -32.37
N VAL A 184 -25.60 -18.00 -32.38
CA VAL A 184 -25.65 -16.87 -33.31
C VAL A 184 -24.71 -17.08 -34.50
N ASN A 185 -25.30 -17.09 -35.70
CA ASN A 185 -24.53 -17.19 -36.94
C ASN A 185 -23.86 -15.86 -37.29
N ARG A 186 -22.59 -15.90 -37.72
CA ARG A 186 -21.80 -14.71 -38.05
C ARG A 186 -22.45 -13.80 -39.06
N SER A 187 -23.24 -14.34 -39.99
CA SER A 187 -23.91 -13.56 -41.04
C SER A 187 -24.95 -12.57 -40.52
N LEU A 188 -25.42 -12.75 -39.28
CA LEU A 188 -26.32 -11.83 -38.60
C LEU A 188 -25.57 -10.67 -37.95
N ILE A 189 -24.28 -10.84 -37.64
CA ILE A 189 -23.48 -9.85 -36.93
C ILE A 189 -22.81 -8.85 -37.88
N SER A 190 -22.95 -7.57 -37.58
CA SER A 190 -22.43 -6.44 -38.32
C SER A 190 -21.76 -5.43 -37.38
N ALA A 191 -21.26 -4.31 -37.91
CA ALA A 191 -20.73 -3.24 -37.06
C ALA A 191 -21.80 -2.51 -36.24
N ALA A 192 -23.10 -2.65 -36.60
CA ALA A 192 -24.20 -2.02 -35.88
C ALA A 192 -24.48 -2.70 -34.53
N ASP A 193 -24.06 -3.95 -34.38
CA ASP A 193 -24.24 -4.77 -33.19
C ASP A 193 -23.15 -4.52 -32.13
N PHE A 194 -22.30 -3.51 -32.36
CA PHE A 194 -21.21 -3.13 -31.46
C PHE A 194 -21.34 -1.66 -31.06
N THR A 195 -21.04 -1.38 -29.79
CA THR A 195 -21.03 -0.02 -29.24
C THR A 195 -19.75 0.24 -28.46
N THR A 196 -19.28 1.48 -28.45
CA THR A 196 -18.23 1.95 -27.52
C THR A 196 -18.81 2.84 -26.41
N ASN A 197 -20.13 3.05 -26.43
CA ASN A 197 -20.84 3.81 -25.41
C ASN A 197 -21.47 2.84 -24.42
N ASN A 198 -20.69 2.41 -23.44
CA ASN A 198 -21.07 1.40 -22.46
C ASN A 198 -21.68 2.06 -21.20
N SER A 199 -22.45 3.14 -21.36
CA SER A 199 -22.87 3.98 -20.23
C SER A 199 -23.93 3.31 -19.34
N SER A 200 -23.46 2.79 -18.20
CA SER A 200 -23.99 2.96 -16.83
C SER A 200 -22.82 2.65 -15.89
N VAL A 201 -22.25 3.71 -15.29
CA VAL A 201 -21.24 3.73 -14.21
C VAL A 201 -20.06 2.76 -14.36
N VAL A 202 -18.85 3.28 -14.60
CA VAL A 202 -17.60 2.60 -14.20
C VAL A 202 -17.28 3.06 -12.77
N PRO A 203 -17.51 2.28 -11.70
CA PRO A 203 -16.72 2.44 -10.49
C PRO A 203 -15.40 1.70 -10.68
N SER A 204 -14.38 2.24 -10.01
CA SER A 204 -13.05 1.66 -9.93
C SER A 204 -13.09 0.19 -9.55
N PRO A 205 -12.19 -0.66 -10.09
CA PRO A 205 -12.00 -2.03 -9.61
C PRO A 205 -11.80 -2.08 -8.09
N LEU A 206 -12.15 -3.23 -7.50
CA LEU A 206 -11.92 -3.68 -6.12
C LEU A 206 -10.70 -3.07 -5.42
N PRO A 207 -10.75 -2.97 -4.08
CA PRO A 207 -9.72 -2.35 -3.27
C PRO A 207 -8.37 -3.02 -3.51
N GLY A 208 -7.40 -2.21 -3.93
CA GLY A 208 -6.06 -2.39 -3.41
C GLY A 208 -6.10 -2.40 -1.88
N PRO A 209 -5.04 -2.88 -1.20
CA PRO A 209 -5.00 -3.02 0.27
C PRO A 209 -5.59 -1.80 0.96
N SER A 210 -6.57 -2.03 1.85
CA SER A 210 -7.27 -1.02 2.63
C SER A 210 -6.28 -0.01 3.22
N ILE A 211 -6.23 1.19 2.64
CA ILE A 211 -5.34 2.23 3.16
C ILE A 211 -6.02 2.80 4.39
N THR A 212 -5.43 2.59 5.56
CA THR A 212 -5.88 3.27 6.78
C THR A 212 -5.38 4.70 6.73
N ALA A 213 -6.26 5.68 6.55
CA ALA A 213 -5.95 7.09 6.76
C ALA A 213 -6.33 7.49 8.19
N TYR A 214 -5.66 8.51 8.72
CA TYR A 214 -5.93 9.07 10.04
C TYR A 214 -6.42 10.50 9.92
N GLY A 215 -7.63 10.75 10.40
CA GLY A 215 -8.19 12.09 10.58
C GLY A 215 -7.98 12.57 12.00
N LEU A 216 -7.56 13.82 12.17
CA LEU A 216 -7.66 14.53 13.44
C LEU A 216 -9.02 15.22 13.47
N THR A 217 -9.87 14.98 14.48
CA THR A 217 -11.16 15.68 14.57
C THR A 217 -11.05 16.99 15.35
N ALA A 218 -11.98 17.93 15.13
CA ALA A 218 -12.04 19.19 15.86
C ALA A 218 -12.20 19.02 17.38
N SER A 219 -12.67 17.85 17.83
CA SER A 219 -12.76 17.48 19.25
C SER A 219 -11.47 16.84 19.79
N ASN A 220 -10.35 16.97 19.07
CA ASN A 220 -9.03 16.49 19.45
C ASN A 220 -8.97 14.96 19.63
N ARG A 221 -9.56 14.24 18.67
CA ARG A 221 -9.53 12.77 18.58
C ARG A 221 -8.81 12.35 17.30
N ILE A 222 -8.16 11.20 17.31
CA ILE A 222 -7.62 10.55 16.12
C ILE A 222 -8.62 9.48 15.68
N VAL A 223 -9.17 9.66 14.48
CA VAL A 223 -10.04 8.68 13.83
C VAL A 223 -9.28 7.98 12.72
N GLY A 224 -9.29 6.65 12.70
CA GLY A 224 -8.78 5.86 11.60
C GLY A 224 -9.91 5.43 10.68
N PHE A 225 -9.75 5.52 9.36
CA PHE A 225 -10.77 5.12 8.39
C PHE A 225 -10.13 4.55 7.11
N ASN A 226 -10.92 3.82 6.32
CA ASN A 226 -10.48 3.28 5.03
C ASN A 226 -10.64 4.35 3.94
N THR A 227 -9.61 4.61 3.13
CA THR A 227 -9.73 5.61 2.04
C THR A 227 -10.73 5.23 0.94
N PHE A 228 -11.07 3.94 0.79
CA PHE A 228 -12.09 3.46 -0.15
C PHE A 228 -13.52 3.57 0.40
N ALA A 229 -13.65 3.54 1.73
CA ALA A 229 -14.92 3.67 2.45
C ALA A 229 -14.72 4.59 3.67
N PRO A 230 -14.53 5.90 3.45
CA PRO A 230 -14.14 6.84 4.51
C PRO A 230 -15.19 7.01 5.62
N GLY A 231 -16.43 6.57 5.37
CA GLY A 231 -17.49 6.56 6.38
C GLY A 231 -17.25 5.55 7.50
N ILE A 232 -16.48 4.49 7.22
CA ILE A 232 -16.17 3.44 8.19
C ILE A 232 -15.06 3.89 9.13
N THR A 233 -15.45 4.18 10.37
CA THR A 233 -14.51 4.43 11.47
C THR A 233 -13.88 3.11 11.94
N LEU A 234 -12.62 2.89 11.57
CA LEU A 234 -11.82 1.76 12.03
C LEU A 234 -11.32 1.96 13.47
N ARG A 235 -11.08 3.22 13.86
CA ARG A 235 -10.63 3.63 15.20
C ARG A 235 -11.14 5.01 15.53
N ASP A 236 -11.40 5.26 16.81
CA ASP A 236 -11.70 6.59 17.37
C ASP A 236 -11.09 6.66 18.77
N VAL A 237 -10.03 7.45 18.93
CA VAL A 237 -9.31 7.59 20.20
C VAL A 237 -9.07 9.04 20.55
N SER A 238 -9.34 9.41 21.80
CA SER A 238 -9.08 10.78 22.27
C SER A 238 -7.58 11.01 22.46
N VAL A 239 -7.10 12.18 22.02
CA VAL A 239 -5.71 12.57 22.27
C VAL A 239 -5.54 12.98 23.73
N THR A 240 -4.52 12.43 24.39
CA THR A 240 -4.17 12.71 25.79
C THR A 240 -2.70 13.14 25.90
N GLY A 241 -2.31 13.78 27.01
CA GLY A 241 -0.90 14.17 27.23
C GLY A 241 -0.48 15.53 26.65
N LEU A 242 -1.43 16.30 26.10
CA LEU A 242 -1.20 17.70 25.69
C LEU A 242 -1.14 18.63 26.91
N GLU A 243 -0.64 19.86 26.72
CA GLU A 243 -0.71 20.89 27.76
C GLU A 243 -2.17 21.29 28.05
N SER A 244 -2.41 21.80 29.26
CA SER A 244 -3.76 22.16 29.69
C SER A 244 -4.39 23.22 28.78
N GLY A 245 -5.51 22.87 28.13
CA GLY A 245 -6.26 23.77 27.24
C GLY A 245 -5.74 23.79 25.80
N GLU A 246 -4.77 22.94 25.46
CA GLU A 246 -4.24 22.79 24.10
C GLU A 246 -5.03 21.75 23.30
N SER A 247 -5.09 21.97 21.99
CA SER A 247 -5.61 21.04 20.98
C SER A 247 -4.60 20.90 19.85
N LEU A 248 -4.67 19.80 19.10
CA LEU A 248 -3.89 19.67 17.87
C LEU A 248 -4.56 20.47 16.72
N VAL A 249 -3.75 20.94 15.78
CA VAL A 249 -4.18 21.72 14.59
C VAL A 249 -3.62 21.17 13.28
N GLY A 250 -2.85 20.08 13.34
CA GLY A 250 -2.27 19.41 12.20
C GLY A 250 -1.57 18.13 12.64
N ILE A 251 -1.57 17.12 11.79
CA ILE A 251 -0.92 15.83 12.04
C ILE A 251 -0.27 15.33 10.76
N ASP A 252 0.85 14.62 10.89
CA ASP A 252 1.47 13.91 9.77
C ASP A 252 2.44 12.82 10.26
N PHE A 253 2.65 11.78 9.45
CA PHE A 253 3.60 10.70 9.72
C PHE A 253 5.01 11.07 9.23
N ARG A 254 6.01 10.94 10.11
CA ARG A 254 7.42 11.07 9.71
C ARG A 254 7.83 9.90 8.84
N PRO A 255 8.25 10.10 7.57
CA PRO A 255 8.56 8.98 6.67
C PRO A 255 9.73 8.12 7.16
N ALA A 256 10.69 8.73 7.84
CA ALA A 256 11.89 8.07 8.36
C ALA A 256 11.62 6.98 9.40
N ASN A 257 10.49 7.02 10.11
CA ASN A 257 10.21 6.06 11.18
C ASN A 257 8.72 5.75 11.42
N GLY A 258 7.80 6.35 10.67
CA GLY A 258 6.36 6.09 10.77
C GLY A 258 5.74 6.60 12.06
N GLN A 259 6.41 7.48 12.79
CA GLN A 259 5.85 8.15 13.97
C GLN A 259 4.86 9.22 13.52
N LEU A 260 3.63 9.18 14.05
CA LEU A 260 2.68 10.28 13.90
C LEU A 260 3.14 11.47 14.75
N PHE A 261 3.25 12.64 14.14
CA PHE A 261 3.45 13.89 14.85
C PHE A 261 2.19 14.74 14.79
N GLY A 262 2.04 15.64 15.75
CA GLY A 262 1.01 16.67 15.70
C GLY A 262 1.52 18.02 16.18
N LEU A 263 1.00 19.07 15.56
CA LEU A 263 1.21 20.45 15.97
C LEU A 263 0.10 20.85 16.95
N GLY A 264 0.49 21.24 18.16
CA GLY A 264 -0.41 21.80 19.15
C GLY A 264 -0.66 23.29 18.95
N SER A 265 -1.86 23.74 19.30
CA SER A 265 -2.31 25.13 19.20
C SER A 265 -1.52 26.11 20.08
N SER A 266 -0.70 25.60 21.01
CA SER A 266 0.23 26.39 21.82
C SER A 266 1.64 26.50 21.21
N ASN A 267 1.83 26.13 19.94
CA ASN A 267 3.13 26.08 19.25
C ASN A 267 4.08 25.03 19.84
N ARG A 268 3.56 23.83 20.12
CA ARG A 268 4.35 22.68 20.56
C ARG A 268 4.22 21.54 19.57
N LEU A 269 5.32 20.79 19.41
CA LEU A 269 5.34 19.59 18.60
C LEU A 269 5.18 18.36 19.50
N TYR A 270 4.31 17.43 19.10
CA TYR A 270 4.04 16.19 19.82
C TYR A 270 4.34 14.98 18.96
N ARG A 271 4.84 13.90 19.59
CA ARG A 271 4.75 12.53 19.07
C ARG A 271 3.47 11.92 19.59
N ILE A 272 2.68 11.30 18.73
CA ILE A 272 1.38 10.75 19.07
C ILE A 272 1.39 9.26 18.76
N ASP A 273 0.97 8.43 19.72
CA ASP A 273 0.61 7.05 19.43
C ASP A 273 -0.80 7.04 18.79
N PRO A 274 -0.95 6.70 17.50
CA PRO A 274 -2.23 6.70 16.82
C PRO A 274 -3.19 5.60 17.30
N ILE A 275 -2.71 4.63 18.09
CA ILE A 275 -3.52 3.52 18.63
C ILE A 275 -4.12 3.92 19.97
N SER A 276 -3.32 4.51 20.87
CA SER A 276 -3.77 4.87 22.22
C SER A 276 -4.21 6.33 22.36
N GLY A 277 -3.83 7.20 21.41
CA GLY A 277 -4.00 8.65 21.50
C GLY A 277 -3.03 9.34 22.46
N ALA A 278 -2.06 8.61 23.05
CA ALA A 278 -1.09 9.20 23.97
C ALA A 278 -0.11 10.11 23.21
N ALA A 279 -0.06 11.39 23.58
CA ALA A 279 0.85 12.39 23.04
C ALA A 279 1.99 12.70 24.02
N THR A 280 3.21 12.84 23.50
CA THR A 280 4.41 13.25 24.25
C THR A 280 5.06 14.44 23.57
N ALA A 281 5.29 15.52 24.30
CA ALA A 281 5.94 16.71 23.77
C ALA A 281 7.38 16.41 23.33
N VAL A 282 7.78 16.90 22.16
CA VAL A 282 9.15 16.75 21.61
C VAL A 282 10.12 17.71 22.30
N GLY A 283 9.71 18.97 22.47
CA GLY A 283 10.48 20.01 23.15
C GLY A 283 9.91 20.34 24.53
N THR A 284 10.71 21.00 25.37
CA THR A 284 10.29 21.38 26.74
C THR A 284 9.44 22.65 26.77
N ALA A 285 9.48 23.47 25.72
CA ALA A 285 8.78 24.76 25.62
C ALA A 285 8.13 24.92 24.24
N PRO A 286 7.16 25.85 24.07
CA PRO A 286 6.70 26.26 22.76
C PRO A 286 7.86 26.72 21.88
N PHE A 287 7.81 26.42 20.59
CA PHE A 287 8.82 26.89 19.66
C PHE A 287 8.67 28.40 19.41
N ASN A 288 9.79 29.03 19.09
CA ASN A 288 9.89 30.46 18.78
C ASN A 288 10.76 30.63 17.53
N PRO A 289 10.35 31.43 16.53
CA PRO A 289 9.11 32.24 16.44
C PRO A 289 7.81 31.42 16.42
N THR A 290 6.74 31.97 16.99
CA THR A 290 5.42 31.31 17.05
C THR A 290 4.61 31.48 15.77
N LEU A 291 3.83 30.46 15.41
CA LEU A 291 2.73 30.58 14.46
C LEU A 291 1.51 31.21 15.14
N THR A 292 0.78 32.00 14.37
CA THR A 292 -0.54 32.50 14.71
C THR A 292 -1.51 31.33 14.72
N SER A 293 -2.41 31.29 15.69
CA SER A 293 -3.45 30.26 15.79
C SER A 293 -4.36 30.31 14.57
N GLY A 294 -4.65 29.16 13.98
CA GLY A 294 -5.51 29.05 12.80
C GLY A 294 -5.38 27.69 12.12
N ALA A 295 -6.11 27.51 11.03
CA ALA A 295 -5.96 26.33 10.18
C ALA A 295 -4.51 26.24 9.67
N THR A 296 -3.91 25.05 9.79
CA THR A 296 -2.48 24.86 9.53
C THR A 296 -2.25 23.62 8.68
N GLY A 297 -1.61 23.81 7.52
CA GLY A 297 -1.05 22.71 6.74
C GLY A 297 0.22 22.22 7.41
N PHE A 298 0.35 20.91 7.61
CA PHE A 298 1.41 20.31 8.41
C PHE A 298 1.86 19.02 7.75
N ASP A 299 3.11 18.97 7.27
CA ASP A 299 3.58 17.82 6.46
C ASP A 299 5.10 17.67 6.47
N PHE A 300 5.59 16.43 6.47
CA PHE A 300 7.00 16.10 6.47
C PHE A 300 7.63 16.23 5.08
N ASN A 301 8.74 16.96 5.01
CA ASN A 301 9.65 16.89 3.88
C ASN A 301 10.68 15.77 4.13
N PRO A 302 10.59 14.62 3.44
CA PRO A 302 11.50 13.50 3.65
C PRO A 302 12.95 13.80 3.24
N THR A 303 13.19 14.72 2.29
CA THR A 303 14.56 14.98 1.78
C THR A 303 15.49 15.61 2.82
N VAL A 304 14.94 16.42 3.71
CA VAL A 304 15.69 17.15 4.76
C VAL A 304 15.23 16.77 6.16
N ASP A 305 14.22 15.89 6.25
CA ASP A 305 13.60 15.44 7.48
C ASP A 305 13.18 16.62 8.36
N ARG A 306 12.37 17.51 7.78
CA ARG A 306 11.79 18.69 8.43
C ARG A 306 10.31 18.74 8.18
N ILE A 307 9.57 19.29 9.14
CA ILE A 307 8.13 19.45 9.01
C ILE A 307 7.84 20.84 8.47
N ARG A 308 7.08 20.94 7.39
CA ARG A 308 6.51 22.19 6.91
C ARG A 308 5.26 22.49 7.71
N ALA A 309 5.14 23.72 8.19
CA ALA A 309 3.91 24.25 8.75
C ALA A 309 3.57 25.56 8.04
N ILE A 310 2.38 25.63 7.43
CA ILE A 310 1.86 26.83 6.75
C ILE A 310 0.46 27.16 7.26
N ASN A 311 0.05 28.42 7.28
CA ASN A 311 -1.28 28.77 7.75
C ASN A 311 -1.92 29.92 6.95
N GLU A 312 -3.18 30.19 7.28
CA GLU A 312 -3.99 31.28 6.71
C GLU A 312 -3.48 32.70 7.03
N ALA A 313 -2.50 32.84 7.93
CA ALA A 313 -1.85 34.10 8.26
C ALA A 313 -0.59 34.37 7.40
N ASP A 314 -0.50 33.70 6.25
CA ASP A 314 0.62 33.75 5.30
C ASP A 314 1.97 33.35 5.91
N GLN A 315 1.96 32.60 7.02
CA GLN A 315 3.18 32.13 7.67
C GLN A 315 3.65 30.82 7.07
N ASN A 316 4.97 30.67 7.00
CA ASN A 316 5.64 29.52 6.44
C ASN A 316 6.80 29.15 7.36
N ALA A 317 6.80 27.93 7.88
CA ALA A 317 7.80 27.49 8.84
C ALA A 317 8.32 26.10 8.50
N ARG A 318 9.57 25.85 8.90
CA ARG A 318 10.10 24.49 9.04
C ARG A 318 10.36 24.20 10.51
N LEU A 319 9.93 23.04 10.96
CA LEU A 319 10.15 22.55 12.32
C LEU A 319 11.13 21.37 12.30
N ASN A 320 11.96 21.29 13.34
CA ASN A 320 12.83 20.15 13.58
C ASN A 320 12.07 19.07 14.37
N PRO A 321 11.90 17.85 13.84
CA PRO A 321 11.13 16.79 14.50
C PRO A 321 11.80 16.20 15.75
N ASP A 322 13.09 16.46 15.96
CA ASP A 322 13.85 15.95 17.10
C ASP A 322 13.96 16.96 18.25
N THR A 323 13.89 18.26 17.96
CA THR A 323 13.95 19.33 18.99
C THR A 323 12.63 20.07 19.20
N GLY A 324 11.71 19.98 18.25
CA GLY A 324 10.46 20.73 18.22
C GLY A 324 10.61 22.20 17.84
N GLY A 325 11.82 22.70 17.59
CA GLY A 325 12.10 24.11 17.29
C GLY A 325 11.99 24.49 15.81
N VAL A 326 11.87 25.79 15.54
CA VAL A 326 11.89 26.34 14.17
C VAL A 326 13.29 26.23 13.56
N VAL A 327 13.35 25.92 12.27
CA VAL A 327 14.56 25.82 11.46
C VAL A 327 14.59 26.97 10.46
N ASP A 328 15.55 27.87 10.67
CA ASP A 328 15.75 29.05 9.83
C ASP A 328 16.45 28.68 8.51
N PHE A 329 15.89 29.11 7.37
CA PHE A 329 16.56 28.99 6.07
C PHE A 329 17.63 30.06 5.86
N ASN A 330 17.44 31.25 6.45
CA ASN A 330 18.24 32.43 6.21
C ASN A 330 19.13 32.77 7.41
N THR A 331 20.30 32.13 7.46
CA THR A 331 21.32 32.35 8.51
C THR A 331 21.95 33.75 8.55
N THR A 332 21.51 34.70 7.72
CA THR A 332 22.14 36.03 7.59
C THR A 332 21.57 37.11 8.51
N THR A 333 20.50 36.81 9.25
CA THR A 333 19.88 37.74 10.22
C THR A 333 20.11 37.26 11.66
N ASP A 334 20.26 38.18 12.61
CA ASP A 334 20.42 37.82 14.03
C ASP A 334 19.11 37.24 14.59
N GLY A 335 19.08 35.91 14.78
CA GLY A 335 17.98 35.17 15.41
C GLY A 335 17.19 34.27 14.45
N ILE A 336 16.57 33.20 14.99
CA ILE A 336 15.76 32.25 14.22
C ILE A 336 14.50 32.96 13.70
N GLN A 337 14.22 32.84 12.40
CA GLN A 337 13.04 33.38 11.75
C GLN A 337 12.17 32.28 11.13
N LEU A 338 10.92 32.64 10.80
CA LEU A 338 10.09 31.85 9.88
C LEU A 338 10.66 31.96 8.46
N ASP A 339 10.31 31.01 7.60
CA ASP A 339 10.63 31.06 6.16
C ASP A 339 9.82 32.19 5.48
N GLY A 340 10.08 32.45 4.19
CA GLY A 340 9.41 33.52 3.44
C GLY A 340 7.88 33.39 3.47
N SER A 341 7.20 34.52 3.72
CA SER A 341 5.73 34.59 3.77
C SER A 341 5.10 34.09 2.49
N LEU A 342 3.93 33.47 2.62
CA LEU A 342 3.19 32.95 1.49
C LEU A 342 2.76 34.10 0.57
N ALA A 343 3.03 33.97 -0.74
CA ALA A 343 2.61 34.94 -1.74
C ALA A 343 2.53 34.29 -3.13
N TYR A 344 1.50 34.64 -3.89
CA TYR A 344 1.40 34.21 -5.29
C TYR A 344 2.53 34.82 -6.14
N ALA A 345 3.14 33.99 -6.99
CA ALA A 345 4.23 34.38 -7.87
C ALA A 345 3.82 35.52 -8.80
N SER A 346 4.78 36.37 -9.15
CA SER A 346 4.57 37.40 -10.18
C SER A 346 4.23 36.73 -11.51
N GLY A 347 3.07 37.07 -12.08
CA GLY A 347 2.56 36.46 -13.31
C GLY A 347 1.67 35.23 -13.10
N ASP A 348 1.51 34.75 -11.87
CA ASP A 348 0.45 33.80 -11.54
C ASP A 348 -0.94 34.44 -11.74
N ARG A 349 -1.95 33.65 -12.10
CA ARG A 349 -3.32 34.13 -12.29
C ARG A 349 -3.94 34.74 -11.02
N ASN A 350 -3.45 34.34 -9.85
CA ASN A 350 -3.88 34.84 -8.55
C ASN A 350 -2.87 35.85 -7.95
N SER A 351 -1.91 36.34 -8.74
CA SER A 351 -0.91 37.33 -8.31
C SER A 351 -1.58 38.55 -7.64
N GLY A 352 -1.19 38.84 -6.41
CA GLY A 352 -1.71 39.95 -5.61
C GLY A 352 -2.94 39.61 -4.75
N ALA A 353 -3.48 38.40 -4.85
CA ALA A 353 -4.44 37.88 -3.86
C ALA A 353 -3.74 37.59 -2.52
N ASN A 354 -4.48 37.69 -1.41
CA ASN A 354 -4.02 37.21 -0.12
C ASN A 354 -4.17 35.68 -0.07
N PRO A 355 -3.09 34.92 0.12
CA PRO A 355 -3.21 33.47 0.25
C PRO A 355 -4.02 33.04 1.47
N SER A 356 -4.58 31.83 1.37
CA SER A 356 -5.14 31.09 2.50
C SER A 356 -4.77 29.61 2.38
N ALA A 357 -3.46 29.33 2.24
CA ALA A 357 -2.97 27.98 2.04
C ALA A 357 -2.87 27.23 3.39
N VAL A 358 -3.74 26.23 3.58
CA VAL A 358 -3.94 25.55 4.88
C VAL A 358 -3.90 24.01 4.78
N GLY A 359 -3.80 23.44 3.58
CA GLY A 359 -3.40 22.04 3.38
C GLY A 359 -2.02 22.03 2.74
N ALA A 360 -1.08 21.21 3.22
CA ALA A 360 0.27 21.10 2.68
C ALA A 360 0.64 19.64 2.55
N ALA A 361 1.28 19.25 1.44
CA ALA A 361 1.73 17.87 1.25
C ALA A 361 2.96 17.80 0.32
N TYR A 362 3.96 17.01 0.68
CA TYR A 362 5.11 16.72 -0.17
C TYR A 362 4.92 15.41 -0.95
N THR A 363 5.31 15.43 -2.23
CA THR A 363 5.51 14.20 -3.02
C THR A 363 6.75 13.43 -2.55
N ASN A 364 6.92 12.20 -3.03
CA ASN A 364 7.99 11.28 -2.63
C ASN A 364 8.04 11.09 -1.12
N ASN A 365 6.87 10.92 -0.51
CA ASN A 365 6.65 10.68 0.90
C ASN A 365 7.19 9.28 1.28
N PHE A 366 8.51 9.14 1.31
CA PHE A 366 9.23 7.94 1.73
C PHE A 366 10.62 8.34 2.22
N ALA A 367 11.16 7.54 3.14
CA ALA A 367 12.49 7.74 3.68
C ALA A 367 13.59 7.55 2.62
N GLY A 368 14.59 8.43 2.59
CA GLY A 368 15.65 8.46 1.60
C GLY A 368 15.30 9.19 0.28
N ALA A 369 14.16 9.88 0.21
CA ALA A 369 13.80 10.67 -0.97
C ALA A 369 14.86 11.73 -1.30
N THR A 370 15.27 11.79 -2.57
CA THR A 370 16.32 12.73 -3.05
C THR A 370 15.75 14.03 -3.63
N SER A 371 14.44 14.08 -3.88
CA SER A 371 13.71 15.28 -4.33
C SER A 371 12.26 15.22 -3.90
N THR A 372 11.66 16.36 -3.57
CA THR A 372 10.24 16.50 -3.23
C THR A 372 9.64 17.72 -3.94
N THR A 373 8.32 17.70 -4.18
CA THR A 373 7.54 18.87 -4.61
C THR A 373 6.51 19.17 -3.52
N LEU A 374 6.46 20.42 -3.05
CA LEU A 374 5.45 20.86 -2.09
C LEU A 374 4.21 21.35 -2.82
N TYR A 375 3.09 20.68 -2.56
CA TYR A 375 1.76 21.16 -2.91
C TYR A 375 1.10 21.77 -1.68
N ALA A 376 0.22 22.73 -1.92
CA ALA A 376 -0.68 23.23 -0.92
C ALA A 376 -2.07 23.48 -1.50
N ILE A 377 -3.08 23.56 -0.65
CA ILE A 377 -4.43 23.93 -1.03
C ILE A 377 -4.77 25.27 -0.41
N ASP A 378 -5.13 26.23 -1.27
CA ASP A 378 -5.70 27.51 -0.85
C ASP A 378 -7.22 27.35 -0.71
N SER A 379 -7.70 27.39 0.52
CA SER A 379 -9.11 27.15 0.86
C SER A 379 -10.02 28.33 0.55
N ASN A 380 -9.47 29.54 0.35
CA ASN A 380 -10.30 30.72 0.02
C ASN A 380 -10.50 30.83 -1.49
N LEU A 381 -9.52 30.39 -2.28
CA LEU A 381 -9.59 30.42 -3.74
C LEU A 381 -10.01 29.08 -4.37
N ASP A 382 -10.15 28.02 -3.57
CA ASP A 382 -10.43 26.64 -4.02
C ASP A 382 -9.47 26.19 -5.12
N VAL A 383 -8.17 26.33 -4.86
CA VAL A 383 -7.11 25.94 -5.80
C VAL A 383 -6.04 25.09 -5.16
N LEU A 384 -5.55 24.15 -5.96
CA LEU A 384 -4.26 23.50 -5.70
C LEU A 384 -3.14 24.41 -6.18
N VAL A 385 -2.11 24.60 -5.37
CA VAL A 385 -0.91 25.39 -5.68
C VAL A 385 0.35 24.55 -5.43
N ARG A 386 1.44 24.88 -6.14
CA ARG A 386 2.79 24.41 -5.84
C ARG A 386 3.61 25.53 -5.23
N GLN A 387 4.36 25.23 -4.18
CA GLN A 387 5.33 26.18 -3.65
C GLN A 387 6.68 26.02 -4.35
N VAL A 388 7.09 27.03 -5.13
CA VAL A 388 8.34 26.99 -5.90
C VAL A 388 9.00 28.38 -5.89
N PRO A 389 10.13 28.55 -5.16
CA PRO A 389 10.70 27.61 -4.19
C PRO A 389 9.95 27.61 -2.83
N PRO A 390 9.87 26.48 -2.11
CA PRO A 390 9.13 26.36 -0.84
C PRO A 390 9.55 27.32 0.28
N ASN A 391 10.86 27.55 0.45
CA ASN A 391 11.36 28.35 1.57
C ASN A 391 11.15 29.86 1.35
N ASP A 392 10.83 30.28 0.12
CA ASP A 392 10.51 31.68 -0.17
C ASP A 392 8.98 31.93 -0.07
N GLY A 393 8.18 30.88 0.17
CA GLY A 393 6.72 30.99 0.27
C GLY A 393 6.00 31.24 -1.06
N VAL A 394 6.68 31.07 -2.20
CA VAL A 394 6.14 31.45 -3.51
C VAL A 394 5.13 30.43 -4.03
N LEU A 395 3.87 30.82 -4.16
CA LEU A 395 2.77 29.97 -4.65
C LEU A 395 2.57 30.11 -6.16
N ASN A 396 2.48 28.99 -6.85
CA ASN A 396 2.17 28.90 -8.28
C ASN A 396 0.93 28.02 -8.45
N THR A 397 -0.12 28.55 -9.06
CA THR A 397 -1.40 27.87 -9.14
C THR A 397 -1.38 26.74 -10.16
N VAL A 398 -1.85 25.55 -9.74
CA VAL A 398 -1.99 24.37 -10.60
C VAL A 398 -3.34 24.38 -11.29
N GLY A 399 -4.43 24.49 -10.51
CA GLY A 399 -5.79 24.51 -11.03
C GLY A 399 -6.84 24.56 -9.93
N SER A 400 -8.11 24.63 -10.31
CA SER A 400 -9.23 24.68 -9.36
C SER A 400 -9.56 23.29 -8.83
N LEU A 401 -9.98 23.23 -7.56
CA LEU A 401 -10.53 22.02 -6.95
C LEU A 401 -11.85 21.59 -7.61
N GLY A 402 -12.61 22.53 -8.19
CA GLY A 402 -13.93 22.26 -8.75
C GLY A 402 -15.03 22.05 -7.70
N VAL A 403 -14.71 22.21 -6.42
CA VAL A 403 -15.62 22.22 -5.28
C VAL A 403 -15.38 23.47 -4.44
N ASP A 404 -16.42 23.97 -3.79
CA ASP A 404 -16.36 25.11 -2.86
C ASP A 404 -16.06 24.57 -1.45
N ALA A 405 -14.78 24.52 -1.10
CA ALA A 405 -14.31 23.97 0.16
C ALA A 405 -14.27 25.08 1.21
N SER A 406 -15.35 25.20 1.98
CA SER A 406 -15.47 26.19 3.07
C SER A 406 -14.34 26.12 4.10
N SER A 407 -13.69 24.98 4.20
CA SER A 407 -12.37 24.83 4.82
C SER A 407 -11.66 23.60 4.26
N VAL A 408 -10.33 23.68 4.21
CA VAL A 408 -9.45 22.54 3.94
C VAL A 408 -8.82 22.17 5.26
N LEU A 409 -9.10 20.94 5.69
CA LEU A 409 -8.85 20.53 7.07
C LEU A 409 -7.65 19.59 7.15
N GLY A 410 -7.28 18.92 6.06
CA GLY A 410 -6.05 18.19 5.94
C GLY A 410 -5.78 17.82 4.47
N PHE A 411 -4.51 17.71 4.10
CA PHE A 411 -4.07 17.31 2.77
C PHE A 411 -2.77 16.56 2.91
N ASP A 412 -2.63 15.43 2.24
CA ASP A 412 -1.45 14.59 2.30
C ASP A 412 -1.32 13.82 0.99
N ILE A 413 -0.10 13.49 0.60
CA ILE A 413 0.24 12.77 -0.62
C ILE A 413 0.90 11.45 -0.23
N ARG A 414 0.29 10.36 -0.70
CA ARG A 414 0.87 9.04 -0.59
C ARG A 414 1.73 8.74 -1.82
N SER A 415 2.97 8.31 -1.58
CA SER A 415 3.88 7.90 -2.65
C SER A 415 4.12 6.38 -2.62
N VAL A 416 3.74 5.68 -3.70
CA VAL A 416 3.95 4.23 -3.84
C VAL A 416 4.56 3.96 -5.21
N GLY A 417 5.77 3.39 -5.25
CA GLY A 417 6.43 3.04 -6.52
C GLY A 417 6.72 4.23 -7.44
N GLY A 418 6.88 5.43 -6.88
CA GLY A 418 7.03 6.67 -7.64
C GLY A 418 5.71 7.22 -8.21
N GLN A 419 4.57 6.60 -7.91
CA GLN A 419 3.24 7.16 -8.16
C GLN A 419 2.79 7.98 -6.97
N GLU A 420 2.19 9.14 -7.24
CA GLU A 420 1.73 10.10 -6.23
C GLU A 420 0.20 10.15 -6.21
N SER A 421 -0.39 9.84 -5.06
CA SER A 421 -1.84 9.91 -4.84
C SER A 421 -2.15 10.96 -3.78
N GLY A 422 -2.73 12.09 -4.19
CA GLY A 422 -3.13 13.16 -3.28
C GLY A 422 -4.50 12.92 -2.67
N TYR A 423 -4.60 13.09 -1.35
CA TYR A 423 -5.86 12.96 -0.60
C TYR A 423 -6.08 14.20 0.27
N ALA A 424 -7.28 14.76 0.23
CA ALA A 424 -7.66 15.88 1.08
C ALA A 424 -8.94 15.60 1.85
N ALA A 425 -8.98 16.02 3.11
CA ALA A 425 -10.21 16.16 3.88
C ALA A 425 -10.74 17.58 3.66
N LEU A 426 -11.81 17.68 2.86
CA LEU A 426 -12.44 18.97 2.52
C LEU A 426 -13.81 19.06 3.19
N ASN A 427 -14.13 20.23 3.74
CA ASN A 427 -15.47 20.51 4.24
C ASN A 427 -16.27 21.26 3.18
N VAL A 428 -17.28 20.58 2.62
CA VAL A 428 -18.20 21.13 1.63
C VAL A 428 -19.60 21.11 2.22
N GLY A 429 -20.22 22.29 2.36
CA GLY A 429 -21.56 22.40 2.93
C GLY A 429 -21.67 21.97 4.40
N GLY A 430 -20.59 22.07 5.18
CA GLY A 430 -20.56 21.67 6.60
C GLY A 430 -20.17 20.21 6.85
N VAL A 431 -19.95 19.41 5.79
CA VAL A 431 -19.65 17.98 5.90
C VAL A 431 -18.21 17.72 5.47
N SER A 432 -17.41 17.09 6.34
CA SER A 432 -16.06 16.66 5.93
C SER A 432 -16.13 15.37 5.13
N SER A 433 -15.59 15.41 3.91
CA SER A 433 -15.47 14.25 3.04
C SER A 433 -14.03 14.09 2.58
N LEU A 434 -13.64 12.85 2.26
CA LEU A 434 -12.36 12.55 1.66
C LEU A 434 -12.46 12.77 0.15
N TYR A 435 -11.45 13.43 -0.42
CA TYR A 435 -11.32 13.66 -1.85
C TYR A 435 -9.99 13.13 -2.35
N ASN A 436 -10.00 12.56 -3.55
CA ASN A 436 -8.79 12.42 -4.37
C ASN A 436 -8.49 13.77 -5.03
N ILE A 437 -7.23 14.20 -4.99
CA ILE A 437 -6.77 15.45 -5.61
C ILE A 437 -5.84 15.13 -6.77
N ASN A 438 -6.23 15.52 -7.98
CA ASN A 438 -5.38 15.40 -9.14
C ASN A 438 -4.24 16.44 -9.07
N LEU A 439 -3.02 15.99 -8.79
CA LEU A 439 -1.86 16.86 -8.62
C LEU A 439 -1.42 17.61 -9.89
N THR A 440 -1.93 17.22 -11.06
CA THR A 440 -1.63 17.87 -12.34
C THR A 440 -2.65 18.95 -12.70
N THR A 441 -3.94 18.72 -12.42
CA THR A 441 -5.04 19.62 -12.82
C THR A 441 -5.63 20.41 -11.66
N GLY A 442 -5.37 20.00 -10.42
CA GLY A 442 -6.00 20.53 -9.21
C GLY A 442 -7.39 19.97 -8.91
N GLN A 443 -8.02 19.22 -9.83
CA GLN A 443 -9.40 18.76 -9.66
C GLN A 443 -9.56 17.81 -8.47
N ALA A 444 -10.57 18.06 -7.64
CA ALA A 444 -10.97 17.21 -6.52
C ALA A 444 -12.12 16.27 -6.93
N THR A 445 -12.01 15.00 -6.57
CA THR A 445 -13.05 13.98 -6.78
C THR A 445 -13.44 13.37 -5.44
N ALA A 446 -14.72 13.43 -5.07
CA ALA A 446 -15.21 12.94 -3.79
C ALA A 446 -15.10 11.41 -3.72
N LEU A 447 -14.59 10.90 -2.58
CA LEU A 447 -14.52 9.46 -2.26
C LEU A 447 -15.58 9.06 -1.23
N GLY A 448 -16.04 10.00 -0.40
CA GLY A 448 -17.11 9.78 0.58
C GLY A 448 -16.94 10.60 1.86
N GLN A 449 -17.96 10.62 2.71
CA GLN A 449 -17.90 11.29 4.01
C GLN A 449 -16.89 10.62 4.95
N ILE A 450 -16.16 11.40 5.75
CA ILE A 450 -15.25 10.84 6.76
C ILE A 450 -16.02 10.67 8.06
N THR A 451 -16.07 9.46 8.63
CA THR A 451 -16.67 9.16 9.93
C THR A 451 -18.06 9.82 10.12
N ASN A 452 -18.96 9.61 9.17
CA ASN A 452 -20.30 10.23 9.10
C ASN A 452 -20.32 11.77 8.98
N GLY A 453 -19.27 12.35 8.38
CA GLY A 453 -19.21 13.77 8.07
C GLY A 453 -18.72 14.68 9.19
N GLU A 454 -18.13 14.12 10.26
CA GLU A 454 -17.57 14.88 11.38
C GLU A 454 -16.53 15.92 10.91
N ALA A 455 -16.40 17.04 11.63
CA ALA A 455 -15.34 18.03 11.36
C ALA A 455 -13.95 17.42 11.58
N ILE A 456 -13.22 17.23 10.49
CA ILE A 456 -11.79 16.87 10.50
C ILE A 456 -10.97 18.17 10.57
N VAL A 457 -9.74 18.17 11.08
CA VAL A 457 -8.82 19.35 11.17
C VAL A 457 -7.37 18.94 10.92
N GLY A 458 -7.15 17.69 10.49
CA GLY A 458 -5.88 17.19 10.00
C GLY A 458 -6.09 15.84 9.30
N LEU A 459 -5.25 15.51 8.34
CA LEU A 459 -5.25 14.24 7.61
C LEU A 459 -3.82 13.76 7.50
N ALA A 460 -3.58 12.49 7.81
CA ALA A 460 -2.29 11.85 7.67
C ALA A 460 -2.44 10.42 7.13
N LEU A 461 -1.64 10.05 6.15
CA LEU A 461 -1.57 8.73 5.56
C LEU A 461 -0.28 8.04 6.02
N PRO A 462 -0.39 6.88 6.68
CA PRO A 462 0.77 6.13 7.12
C PRO A 462 1.47 5.49 5.91
N LEU A 463 2.77 5.27 6.06
CA LEU A 463 3.61 4.59 5.08
C LEU A 463 4.16 3.28 5.66
N PRO A 464 4.37 2.25 4.84
CA PRO A 464 5.12 1.09 5.28
C PRO A 464 6.54 1.48 5.71
N THR A 465 6.89 1.16 6.96
CA THR A 465 8.26 1.28 7.50
C THR A 465 8.93 -0.08 7.72
N ALA A 466 8.16 -1.16 7.53
CA ALA A 466 8.62 -2.52 7.49
C ALA A 466 7.90 -3.28 6.38
N TYR A 467 8.58 -4.28 5.84
CA TYR A 467 8.07 -5.19 4.83
C TYR A 467 8.33 -6.62 5.27
N ALA A 468 7.39 -7.50 4.97
CA ALA A 468 7.53 -8.94 5.17
C ALA A 468 6.93 -9.70 3.99
N VAL A 469 7.37 -10.94 3.79
CA VAL A 469 6.79 -11.84 2.78
C VAL A 469 5.70 -12.66 3.45
N THR A 470 4.57 -12.83 2.78
CA THR A 470 3.53 -13.79 3.17
C THR A 470 3.20 -14.68 1.99
N GLY A 471 2.78 -15.92 2.26
CA GLY A 471 2.24 -16.82 1.25
C GLY A 471 0.72 -16.84 1.40
N ARG A 472 0.00 -16.49 0.33
CA ARG A 472 -1.46 -16.57 0.28
C ARG A 472 -1.87 -17.03 -1.13
N ASP A 473 -2.86 -17.92 -1.22
CA ASP A 473 -3.45 -18.34 -2.50
C ASP A 473 -2.43 -18.97 -3.47
N GLY A 474 -1.44 -19.68 -2.92
CA GLY A 474 -0.37 -20.32 -3.71
C GLY A 474 0.66 -19.36 -4.30
N ALA A 475 0.56 -18.05 -4.02
CA ALA A 475 1.48 -17.01 -4.46
C ALA A 475 2.21 -16.36 -3.28
N GLU A 476 3.41 -15.85 -3.54
CA GLU A 476 4.09 -15.00 -2.57
C GLU A 476 3.66 -13.55 -2.72
N ARG A 477 3.60 -12.85 -1.59
CA ARG A 477 3.20 -11.46 -1.52
C ARG A 477 4.14 -10.71 -0.59
N ILE A 478 4.44 -9.46 -0.91
CA ILE A 478 5.13 -8.53 -0.03
C ILE A 478 4.08 -7.63 0.61
N ILE A 479 3.94 -7.75 1.93
CA ILE A 479 3.14 -6.83 2.71
C ILE A 479 4.04 -5.76 3.31
N GLY A 480 3.58 -4.52 3.25
CA GLY A 480 4.20 -3.38 3.92
C GLY A 480 3.32 -2.92 5.07
N PHE A 481 3.91 -2.60 6.21
CA PHE A 481 3.21 -2.17 7.41
C PHE A 481 4.05 -1.19 8.23
N ASN A 482 3.44 -0.51 9.19
CA ASN A 482 4.17 0.35 10.11
C ASN A 482 4.77 -0.50 11.23
N ALA A 483 6.10 -0.51 11.38
CA ALA A 483 6.78 -1.25 12.43
C ALA A 483 6.34 -0.87 13.86
N ALA A 484 5.89 0.38 14.08
CA ALA A 484 5.36 0.84 15.36
C ALA A 484 3.89 0.43 15.59
N ALA A 485 3.17 0.04 14.53
CA ALA A 485 1.77 -0.38 14.55
C ALA A 485 1.53 -1.52 13.54
N PRO A 486 2.16 -2.70 13.75
CA PRO A 486 2.29 -3.75 12.75
C PRO A 486 0.98 -4.43 12.34
N GLN A 487 -0.09 -4.23 13.10
CA GLN A 487 -1.40 -4.80 12.84
C GLN A 487 -2.07 -4.24 11.57
N ALA A 488 -1.69 -3.02 11.16
CA ALA A 488 -2.22 -2.38 9.97
C ALA A 488 -1.31 -2.71 8.76
N VAL A 489 -1.83 -3.51 7.83
CA VAL A 489 -1.21 -3.71 6.52
C VAL A 489 -1.48 -2.48 5.67
N LEU A 490 -0.42 -1.83 5.22
CA LEU A 490 -0.46 -0.57 4.48
C LEU A 490 -0.23 -0.77 2.97
N SER A 491 0.44 -1.85 2.58
CA SER A 491 0.54 -2.32 1.20
C SER A 491 0.55 -3.85 1.18
N ASP A 492 0.06 -4.43 0.09
CA ASP A 492 0.01 -5.87 -0.13
C ASP A 492 0.11 -6.11 -1.64
N VAL A 493 1.25 -6.63 -2.07
CA VAL A 493 1.58 -6.74 -3.49
C VAL A 493 2.03 -8.16 -3.80
N ALA A 494 1.41 -8.79 -4.80
CA ALA A 494 1.83 -10.12 -5.26
C ALA A 494 3.22 -10.05 -5.88
N VAL A 495 4.10 -10.98 -5.49
CA VAL A 495 5.42 -11.11 -6.10
C VAL A 495 5.29 -11.85 -7.41
N THR A 496 5.70 -11.21 -8.51
CA THR A 496 5.73 -11.80 -9.85
C THR A 496 7.18 -11.93 -10.33
N GLY A 497 7.44 -12.75 -11.35
CA GLY A 497 8.78 -12.92 -11.91
C GLY A 497 9.69 -13.93 -11.18
N LEU A 498 9.22 -14.54 -10.09
CA LEU A 498 9.85 -15.73 -9.51
C LEU A 498 9.71 -16.95 -10.44
N LEU A 499 10.57 -17.95 -10.29
CA LEU A 499 10.40 -19.21 -11.01
C LEU A 499 9.14 -19.95 -10.51
N PRO A 500 8.48 -20.78 -11.35
CA PRO A 500 7.32 -21.54 -10.92
C PRO A 500 7.61 -22.41 -9.68
N GLY A 501 6.80 -22.24 -8.62
CA GLY A 501 6.94 -22.95 -7.35
C GLY A 501 8.09 -22.46 -6.46
N GLU A 502 8.79 -21.40 -6.84
CA GLU A 502 9.81 -20.78 -6.00
C GLU A 502 9.19 -19.89 -4.92
N SER A 503 9.88 -19.82 -3.78
CA SER A 503 9.48 -19.03 -2.62
C SER A 503 10.68 -18.25 -2.07
N LEU A 504 10.49 -17.02 -1.62
CA LEU A 504 11.50 -16.21 -0.98
C LEU A 504 11.79 -16.74 0.43
N LEU A 505 13.07 -16.87 0.74
CA LEU A 505 13.59 -17.31 2.02
C LEU A 505 13.84 -16.13 2.97
N GLY A 506 14.21 -14.98 2.42
CA GLY A 506 14.46 -13.74 3.16
C GLY A 506 14.52 -12.54 2.22
N ILE A 507 14.33 -11.35 2.77
CA ILE A 507 14.35 -10.07 2.05
C ILE A 507 15.11 -9.03 2.86
N ASP A 508 15.75 -8.08 2.20
CA ASP A 508 16.33 -6.89 2.85
C ASP A 508 16.61 -5.76 1.85
N PHE A 509 16.62 -4.51 2.32
CA PHE A 509 16.93 -3.33 1.52
C PHE A 509 18.43 -3.11 1.39
N ARG A 510 18.89 -2.86 0.15
CA ARG A 510 20.27 -2.43 -0.09
C ARG A 510 20.48 -0.97 0.36
N PRO A 511 21.32 -0.69 1.36
CA PRO A 511 21.41 0.64 1.97
C PRO A 511 21.86 1.75 1.00
N ALA A 512 22.69 1.38 0.02
CA ALA A 512 23.20 2.30 -0.97
C ALA A 512 22.15 2.75 -2.02
N THR A 513 21.06 2.01 -2.19
CA THR A 513 20.13 2.23 -3.32
C THR A 513 18.65 2.19 -2.94
N GLY A 514 18.28 1.64 -1.79
CA GLY A 514 16.89 1.43 -1.38
C GLY A 514 16.14 0.35 -2.16
N VAL A 515 16.81 -0.39 -3.04
CA VAL A 515 16.24 -1.56 -3.72
C VAL A 515 16.06 -2.69 -2.71
N LEU A 516 14.87 -3.30 -2.69
CA LEU A 516 14.59 -4.52 -1.93
C LEU A 516 15.16 -5.72 -2.67
N TYR A 517 15.95 -6.55 -2.00
CA TYR A 517 16.37 -7.84 -2.54
C TYR A 517 15.69 -8.97 -1.81
N GLY A 518 15.56 -10.10 -2.50
CA GLY A 518 15.10 -11.35 -1.90
C GLY A 518 15.89 -12.55 -2.40
N LEU A 519 16.09 -13.54 -1.54
CA LEU A 519 16.68 -14.82 -1.90
C LEU A 519 15.58 -15.85 -2.12
N GLY A 520 15.46 -16.38 -3.34
CA GLY A 520 14.52 -17.45 -3.65
C GLY A 520 15.03 -18.85 -3.28
N SER A 521 14.10 -19.77 -3.04
CA SER A 521 14.33 -21.15 -2.63
C SER A 521 15.02 -21.99 -3.71
N SER A 522 15.05 -21.52 -4.97
CA SER A 522 15.87 -22.09 -6.03
C SER A 522 17.33 -21.63 -5.99
N ASN A 523 17.76 -20.97 -4.90
CA ASN A 523 19.06 -20.35 -4.74
C ASN A 523 19.30 -19.23 -5.77
N ARG A 524 18.32 -18.36 -6.00
CA ARG A 524 18.48 -17.20 -6.87
C ARG A 524 18.27 -15.91 -6.10
N LEU A 525 19.09 -14.91 -6.39
CA LEU A 525 18.91 -13.58 -5.87
C LEU A 525 17.99 -12.78 -6.79
N TYR A 526 17.08 -12.02 -6.21
CA TYR A 526 16.14 -11.16 -6.92
C TYR A 526 16.25 -9.73 -6.41
N ALA A 527 16.12 -8.76 -7.31
CA ALA A 527 15.77 -7.39 -6.98
C ALA A 527 14.26 -7.24 -7.17
N ILE A 528 13.56 -6.76 -6.15
CA ILE A 528 12.09 -6.74 -6.12
C ILE A 528 11.61 -5.30 -6.04
N ASP A 529 10.75 -4.92 -6.97
CA ASP A 529 10.03 -3.65 -6.88
C ASP A 529 8.89 -3.79 -5.87
N ARG A 530 8.97 -3.07 -4.75
CA ARG A 530 8.00 -3.18 -3.64
C ARG A 530 6.59 -2.65 -3.96
N ALA A 531 6.43 -1.92 -5.05
CA ALA A 531 5.15 -1.32 -5.43
C ALA A 531 4.37 -2.19 -6.42
N SER A 532 5.07 -2.76 -7.40
CA SER A 532 4.51 -3.64 -8.41
C SER A 532 4.69 -5.13 -8.08
N GLY A 533 5.60 -5.46 -7.17
CA GLY A 533 5.93 -6.83 -6.77
C GLY A 533 6.80 -7.57 -7.79
N VAL A 534 7.22 -6.91 -8.87
CA VAL A 534 8.04 -7.53 -9.92
C VAL A 534 9.43 -7.88 -9.37
N ALA A 535 9.73 -9.17 -9.29
CA ALA A 535 11.02 -9.72 -8.95
C ALA A 535 11.85 -9.96 -10.23
N THR A 536 12.99 -9.27 -10.33
CA THR A 536 13.95 -9.41 -11.41
C THR A 536 15.15 -10.22 -10.94
N VAL A 537 15.45 -11.32 -11.63
CA VAL A 537 16.62 -12.16 -11.30
C VAL A 537 17.91 -11.34 -11.37
N VAL A 538 18.74 -11.46 -10.35
CA VAL A 538 20.09 -10.90 -10.27
C VAL A 538 21.09 -11.99 -10.66
N GLY A 539 21.90 -11.70 -11.68
CA GLY A 539 22.85 -12.66 -12.25
C GLY A 539 22.20 -13.65 -13.22
N THR A 540 22.96 -14.65 -13.64
CA THR A 540 22.55 -15.60 -14.70
C THR A 540 22.33 -17.03 -14.21
N ALA A 541 22.76 -17.37 -13.00
CA ALA A 541 22.75 -18.73 -12.46
C ALA A 541 22.37 -18.75 -10.97
N PRO A 542 21.90 -19.90 -10.45
CA PRO A 542 21.73 -20.08 -9.01
C PRO A 542 23.06 -19.95 -8.25
N LEU A 543 22.98 -19.74 -6.93
CA LEU A 543 24.14 -19.70 -6.04
C LEU A 543 24.99 -20.96 -6.23
N ASN A 544 26.30 -20.75 -6.35
CA ASN A 544 27.28 -21.83 -6.37
C ASN A 544 28.46 -21.43 -5.47
N PRO A 545 28.65 -22.11 -4.32
CA PRO A 545 27.87 -23.25 -3.81
C PRO A 545 26.43 -22.87 -3.43
N THR A 546 25.53 -23.86 -3.38
CA THR A 546 24.11 -23.67 -3.00
C THR A 546 23.93 -23.67 -1.49
N LEU A 547 23.03 -22.82 -0.99
CA LEU A 547 22.48 -22.95 0.36
C LEU A 547 21.58 -24.18 0.45
N THR A 548 21.70 -24.88 1.56
CA THR A 548 20.76 -25.90 2.00
C THR A 548 19.43 -25.22 2.27
N ILE A 549 18.35 -25.78 1.73
CA ILE A 549 17.00 -25.25 1.91
C ILE A 549 16.64 -25.34 3.39
N GLY A 550 16.19 -24.22 3.96
CA GLY A 550 15.88 -24.11 5.38
C GLY A 550 15.63 -22.67 5.79
N ALA A 551 15.36 -22.46 7.08
CA ALA A 551 15.24 -21.12 7.64
C ALA A 551 16.57 -20.34 7.44
N THR A 552 16.47 -19.14 6.87
CA THR A 552 17.62 -18.39 6.35
C THR A 552 17.55 -16.93 6.79
N GLY A 553 18.63 -16.44 7.39
CA GLY A 553 18.85 -15.03 7.63
C GLY A 553 19.44 -14.37 6.40
N PHE A 554 18.96 -13.17 6.07
CA PHE A 554 19.33 -12.43 4.86
C PHE A 554 19.38 -10.94 5.19
N ASP A 555 20.55 -10.31 5.05
CA ASP A 555 20.73 -8.90 5.44
C ASP A 555 21.91 -8.24 4.74
N PHE A 556 21.81 -6.97 4.40
CA PHE A 556 22.85 -6.19 3.75
C PHE A 556 23.85 -5.66 4.75
N ASN A 557 25.13 -5.89 4.44
CA ASN A 557 26.20 -5.14 5.08
C ASN A 557 26.43 -3.80 4.35
N PRO A 558 26.11 -2.64 4.95
CA PRO A 558 26.29 -1.34 4.31
C PRO A 558 27.76 -0.93 4.11
N THR A 559 28.71 -1.51 4.87
CA THR A 559 30.13 -1.12 4.77
C THR A 559 30.85 -1.75 3.59
N VAL A 560 30.57 -3.02 3.31
CA VAL A 560 31.18 -3.76 2.19
C VAL A 560 30.25 -3.89 0.99
N ASP A 561 28.98 -3.47 1.17
CA ASP A 561 27.92 -3.55 0.18
C ASP A 561 27.82 -4.98 -0.38
N ARG A 562 27.53 -5.93 0.53
CA ARG A 562 27.33 -7.36 0.25
C ARG A 562 26.22 -7.88 1.13
N ILE A 563 25.52 -8.90 0.66
CA ILE A 563 24.43 -9.54 1.41
C ILE A 563 25.01 -10.67 2.24
N ARG A 564 24.74 -10.68 3.55
CA ARG A 564 25.00 -11.82 4.43
C ARG A 564 23.85 -12.81 4.32
N VAL A 565 24.20 -14.08 4.19
CA VAL A 565 23.27 -15.20 4.30
C VAL A 565 23.76 -16.17 5.37
N ILE A 566 22.88 -16.55 6.28
CA ILE A 566 23.12 -17.60 7.27
C ILE A 566 21.93 -18.54 7.31
N ASN A 567 22.08 -19.80 7.72
CA ASN A 567 20.94 -20.70 7.87
C ASN A 567 21.10 -21.70 9.02
N GLU A 568 20.02 -22.44 9.27
CA GLU A 568 19.96 -23.50 10.30
C GLU A 568 20.93 -24.67 10.07
N ALA A 569 21.47 -24.80 8.86
CA ALA A 569 22.47 -25.79 8.50
C ALA A 569 23.90 -25.24 8.66
N ASP A 570 24.10 -24.36 9.66
CA ASP A 570 25.36 -23.70 10.01
C ASP A 570 26.13 -23.00 8.87
N GLN A 571 25.50 -22.78 7.71
CA GLN A 571 26.14 -22.10 6.58
C GLN A 571 26.23 -20.60 6.84
N ASN A 572 27.33 -20.01 6.39
CA ASN A 572 27.63 -18.59 6.56
C ASN A 572 28.23 -18.07 5.27
N GLY A 573 27.58 -17.11 4.61
CA GLY A 573 27.97 -16.70 3.26
C GLY A 573 27.79 -15.22 3.02
N ARG A 574 28.47 -14.74 1.99
CA ARG A 574 28.22 -13.42 1.41
C ARG A 574 27.82 -13.55 -0.05
N LEU A 575 26.86 -12.75 -0.50
CA LEU A 575 26.44 -12.68 -1.89
C LEU A 575 26.80 -11.32 -2.47
N ASN A 576 27.14 -11.32 -3.75
CA ASN A 576 27.33 -10.13 -4.54
C ASN A 576 25.97 -9.72 -5.14
N GLN A 577 25.51 -8.54 -4.76
CA GLN A 577 24.25 -7.91 -5.14
C GLN A 577 24.13 -7.55 -6.63
N GLU A 578 25.24 -7.49 -7.38
CA GLU A 578 25.23 -7.17 -8.81
C GLU A 578 25.21 -8.44 -9.68
N THR A 579 25.84 -9.50 -9.20
CA THR A 579 26.07 -10.73 -9.98
C THR A 579 25.31 -11.94 -9.47
N GLY A 580 24.74 -11.87 -8.27
CA GLY A 580 24.09 -13.00 -7.59
C GLY A 580 25.07 -14.10 -7.15
N ALA A 581 26.39 -13.91 -7.29
CA ALA A 581 27.38 -14.92 -6.97
C ALA A 581 27.75 -14.94 -5.48
N VAL A 582 28.14 -16.12 -4.98
CA VAL A 582 28.76 -16.26 -3.65
C VAL A 582 30.13 -15.58 -3.66
N VAL A 583 30.42 -14.79 -2.63
CA VAL A 583 31.68 -14.10 -2.44
C VAL A 583 32.57 -14.93 -1.53
N ASP A 584 33.64 -15.47 -2.11
CA ASP A 584 34.64 -16.25 -1.41
C ASP A 584 35.53 -15.36 -0.53
N PHE A 585 35.61 -15.69 0.76
CA PHE A 585 36.54 -15.06 1.70
C PHE A 585 37.96 -15.63 1.60
N ASP A 586 38.10 -16.92 1.29
CA ASP A 586 39.36 -17.66 1.34
C ASP A 586 39.78 -18.14 -0.05
N THR A 587 40.40 -17.23 -0.80
CA THR A 587 40.92 -17.50 -2.15
C THR A 587 42.05 -18.55 -2.21
N LEU A 588 42.46 -19.15 -1.08
CA LEU A 588 43.60 -20.07 -0.98
C LEU A 588 43.26 -21.51 -1.38
N ILE A 589 41.97 -21.88 -1.38
CA ILE A 589 41.50 -23.21 -1.82
C ILE A 589 40.76 -23.02 -3.15
N GLY A 590 41.14 -23.78 -4.18
CA GLY A 590 40.55 -23.61 -5.52
C GLY A 590 39.04 -23.87 -5.53
N GLY A 591 38.26 -22.89 -5.97
CA GLY A 591 36.79 -22.95 -6.10
C GLY A 591 36.09 -21.94 -5.17
N VAL A 592 34.91 -21.44 -5.57
CA VAL A 592 34.11 -20.53 -4.74
C VAL A 592 33.53 -21.31 -3.57
N GLN A 593 33.64 -20.77 -2.35
CA GLN A 593 33.10 -21.37 -1.12
C GLN A 593 32.33 -20.33 -0.31
N PHE A 594 31.47 -20.82 0.58
CA PHE A 594 30.92 -20.00 1.65
C PHE A 594 32.03 -19.60 2.64
N ASP A 595 31.75 -18.59 3.46
CA ASP A 595 32.62 -18.24 4.59
C ASP A 595 32.62 -19.41 5.62
N ARG A 596 33.43 -19.33 6.69
CA ARG A 596 33.49 -20.44 7.66
C ARG A 596 32.13 -20.63 8.34
N ASN A 597 31.72 -21.90 8.51
CA ASN A 597 30.50 -22.29 9.18
C ASN A 597 30.33 -21.64 10.56
N LEU A 598 29.08 -21.48 10.97
CA LEU A 598 28.73 -20.93 12.27
C LEU A 598 29.24 -21.82 13.40
N VAL A 599 29.86 -21.20 14.40
CA VAL A 599 30.36 -21.90 15.59
C VAL A 599 30.37 -20.98 16.80
N TYR A 600 29.94 -21.47 17.96
CA TYR A 600 30.08 -20.71 19.21
C TYR A 600 31.55 -20.54 19.60
N ALA A 601 31.91 -19.32 20.03
CA ALA A 601 33.27 -18.99 20.44
C ALA A 601 33.76 -19.88 21.60
N ALA A 602 35.06 -20.14 21.64
CA ALA A 602 35.66 -20.81 22.77
C ALA A 602 35.48 -19.96 24.04
N GLY A 603 34.81 -20.52 25.06
CA GLY A 603 34.49 -19.81 26.30
C GLY A 603 33.14 -19.09 26.29
N ASP A 604 32.40 -19.12 25.18
CA ASP A 604 30.99 -18.74 25.18
C ASP A 604 30.16 -19.69 26.07
N ILE A 605 29.06 -19.20 26.63
CA ILE A 605 28.16 -20.02 27.46
C ILE A 605 27.58 -21.21 26.67
N ASN A 606 27.43 -21.07 25.35
CA ASN A 606 26.92 -22.10 24.45
C ASN A 606 28.04 -22.81 23.66
N ALA A 607 29.30 -22.69 24.09
CA ALA A 607 30.43 -23.36 23.43
C ALA A 607 30.20 -24.88 23.33
N GLY A 608 30.28 -25.40 22.10
CA GLY A 608 30.06 -26.82 21.80
C GLY A 608 28.63 -27.19 21.40
N ALA A 609 27.68 -26.26 21.46
CA ALA A 609 26.37 -26.42 20.82
C ALA A 609 26.50 -26.27 19.29
N ASN A 610 25.64 -26.95 18.54
CA ASN A 610 25.50 -26.75 17.10
C ASN A 610 24.62 -25.51 16.89
N PRO A 611 25.11 -24.45 16.23
CA PRO A 611 24.30 -23.25 15.99
C PRO A 611 23.15 -23.52 15.02
N THR A 612 22.01 -22.88 15.27
CA THR A 612 20.86 -22.81 14.37
C THR A 612 20.44 -21.35 14.20
N ALA A 613 21.39 -20.48 13.86
CA ALA A 613 21.10 -19.07 13.65
C ALA A 613 20.44 -18.85 12.27
N VAL A 614 19.23 -18.29 12.29
CA VAL A 614 18.32 -18.23 11.14
C VAL A 614 17.84 -16.83 10.79
N ALA A 615 18.28 -15.83 11.53
CA ALA A 615 18.01 -14.43 11.25
C ALA A 615 19.26 -13.62 11.57
N ALA A 616 19.59 -12.63 10.75
CA ALA A 616 20.82 -11.85 10.85
C ALA A 616 20.52 -10.39 10.53
N ALA A 617 21.21 -9.46 11.19
CA ALA A 617 21.07 -8.03 10.91
C ALA A 617 22.34 -7.24 11.24
N TYR A 618 22.71 -6.31 10.36
CA TYR A 618 23.80 -5.36 10.57
C TYR A 618 23.31 -4.03 11.18
N THR A 619 24.04 -3.52 12.17
CA THR A 619 23.84 -2.14 12.66
C THR A 619 24.28 -1.10 11.62
N ASN A 620 23.84 0.15 11.79
CA ASN A 620 24.21 1.29 10.95
C ASN A 620 23.76 1.11 9.48
N ASN A 621 22.51 0.69 9.30
CA ASN A 621 21.92 0.31 8.02
C ASN A 621 21.67 1.51 7.08
N PHE A 622 22.70 2.30 6.74
CA PHE A 622 22.60 3.48 5.87
C PHE A 622 23.77 3.57 4.89
N ALA A 623 23.56 4.26 3.77
CA ALA A 623 24.59 4.48 2.76
C ALA A 623 25.82 5.19 3.33
N GLY A 624 27.02 4.64 3.09
CA GLY A 624 28.28 5.24 3.54
C GLY A 624 28.65 4.96 5.00
N ALA A 625 27.99 4.00 5.66
CA ALA A 625 28.40 3.52 6.98
C ALA A 625 29.87 3.07 6.98
N THR A 626 30.64 3.51 7.99
CA THR A 626 32.07 3.21 8.12
C THR A 626 32.36 2.04 9.05
N SER A 627 31.35 1.57 9.79
CA SER A 627 31.43 0.39 10.67
C SER A 627 30.07 -0.26 10.83
N THR A 628 30.06 -1.58 11.00
CA THR A 628 28.85 -2.39 11.21
C THR A 628 29.14 -3.48 12.23
N THR A 629 28.15 -3.83 13.05
CA THR A 629 28.17 -5.04 13.90
C THR A 629 27.11 -6.01 13.39
N LEU A 630 27.47 -7.28 13.22
CA LEU A 630 26.51 -8.32 12.85
C LEU A 630 25.93 -8.98 14.09
N TYR A 631 24.61 -8.94 14.19
CA TYR A 631 23.84 -9.72 15.14
C TYR A 631 23.08 -10.83 14.41
N ALA A 632 22.78 -11.90 15.13
CA ALA A 632 21.92 -12.97 14.65
C ALA A 632 21.06 -13.52 15.79
N ILE A 633 19.98 -14.21 15.44
CA ILE A 633 19.13 -14.91 16.40
C ILE A 633 19.28 -16.41 16.16
N ASP A 634 19.68 -17.12 17.22
CA ASP A 634 19.69 -18.58 17.26
C ASP A 634 18.31 -19.09 17.70
N SER A 635 17.62 -19.80 16.80
CA SER A 635 16.26 -20.29 17.04
C SER A 635 16.20 -21.53 17.92
N GLY A 636 17.31 -22.27 18.08
CA GLY A 636 17.34 -23.48 18.89
C GLY A 636 17.55 -23.17 20.38
N LEU A 637 18.16 -22.02 20.66
CA LEU A 637 18.49 -21.58 22.01
C LEU A 637 17.73 -20.32 22.46
N ASP A 638 16.94 -19.68 21.58
CA ASP A 638 16.26 -18.40 21.82
C ASP A 638 17.20 -17.34 22.39
N VAL A 639 18.34 -17.15 21.74
CA VAL A 639 19.36 -16.16 22.12
C VAL A 639 19.70 -15.22 20.98
N LEU A 640 19.92 -13.96 21.35
CA LEU A 640 20.64 -13.01 20.49
C LEU A 640 22.13 -13.32 20.58
N VAL A 641 22.80 -13.40 19.43
CA VAL A 641 24.24 -13.59 19.32
C VAL A 641 24.86 -12.48 18.48
N ARG A 642 26.14 -12.21 18.72
CA ARG A 642 26.97 -11.31 17.91
C ARG A 642 28.03 -12.12 17.18
N GLN A 643 28.17 -11.93 15.87
CA GLN A 643 29.18 -12.64 15.09
C GLN A 643 30.48 -11.85 15.07
N VAL A 644 31.54 -12.37 15.71
CA VAL A 644 32.84 -11.70 15.83
C VAL A 644 34.00 -12.69 15.73
N PRO A 645 34.80 -12.67 14.64
CA PRO A 645 34.56 -11.94 13.39
C PRO A 645 33.51 -12.64 12.49
N PRO A 646 32.73 -11.88 11.69
CA PRO A 646 31.66 -12.44 10.87
C PRO A 646 32.07 -13.57 9.91
N ASN A 647 33.17 -13.37 9.18
CA ASN A 647 33.58 -14.32 8.14
C ASN A 647 34.17 -15.63 8.72
N ASP A 648 34.51 -15.64 10.01
CA ASP A 648 34.94 -16.87 10.68
C ASP A 648 33.76 -17.65 11.28
N GLY A 649 32.53 -17.14 11.16
CA GLY A 649 31.33 -17.78 11.67
C GLY A 649 31.20 -17.75 13.19
N VAL A 650 32.06 -17.02 13.90
CA VAL A 650 32.18 -17.11 15.35
C VAL A 650 31.06 -16.36 16.06
N LEU A 651 30.20 -17.09 16.80
CA LEU A 651 29.07 -16.56 17.56
C LEU A 651 29.44 -16.33 19.03
N ASN A 652 29.06 -15.17 19.56
CA ASN A 652 29.17 -14.82 20.97
C ASN A 652 27.77 -14.46 21.50
N THR A 653 27.29 -15.16 22.51
CA THR A 653 25.97 -14.97 23.10
C THR A 653 25.89 -13.61 23.79
N VAL A 654 24.87 -12.82 23.41
CA VAL A 654 24.54 -11.54 24.05
C VAL A 654 23.61 -11.78 25.23
N GLY A 655 22.55 -12.55 25.02
CA GLY A 655 21.61 -12.94 26.05
C GLY A 655 20.35 -13.59 25.48
N SER A 656 19.49 -14.10 26.36
CA SER A 656 18.23 -14.72 25.98
C SER A 656 17.22 -13.70 25.49
N LEU A 657 16.41 -14.09 24.50
CA LEU A 657 15.26 -13.33 24.04
C LEU A 657 14.19 -13.20 25.14
N GLY A 658 14.12 -14.15 26.08
CA GLY A 658 13.09 -14.17 27.12
C GLY A 658 11.68 -14.51 26.60
N VAL A 659 11.59 -14.93 25.34
CA VAL A 659 10.39 -15.47 24.68
C VAL A 659 10.78 -16.80 24.03
N ASP A 660 9.86 -17.76 24.06
CA ASP A 660 10.00 -19.07 23.42
C ASP A 660 9.29 -18.99 22.06
N ALA A 661 10.06 -18.79 21.00
CA ALA A 661 9.51 -18.57 19.66
C ALA A 661 9.42 -19.92 18.92
N SER A 662 8.23 -20.28 18.44
CA SER A 662 8.08 -21.49 17.62
C SER A 662 8.83 -21.37 16.30
N ARG A 663 8.93 -20.14 15.76
CA ARG A 663 9.69 -19.81 14.56
C ARG A 663 10.25 -18.39 14.64
N ILE A 664 11.49 -18.22 14.22
CA ILE A 664 12.07 -16.90 13.93
C ILE A 664 11.79 -16.61 12.45
N LEU A 665 11.06 -15.54 12.17
CA LEU A 665 10.57 -15.24 10.83
C LEU A 665 11.45 -14.22 10.10
N GLY A 666 12.08 -13.31 10.85
CA GLY A 666 13.01 -12.31 10.31
C GLY A 666 13.59 -11.44 11.42
N PHE A 667 14.68 -10.73 11.13
CA PHE A 667 15.35 -9.83 12.05
C PHE A 667 16.06 -8.75 11.25
N ASP A 668 15.90 -7.49 11.63
CA ASP A 668 16.55 -6.36 10.96
C ASP A 668 16.79 -5.23 11.99
N ILE A 669 17.78 -4.38 11.70
CA ILE A 669 18.17 -3.23 12.50
C ILE A 669 18.08 -1.98 11.62
N SER A 670 17.16 -1.09 11.98
CA SER A 670 17.00 0.20 11.30
C SER A 670 18.27 1.07 11.36
N PRO A 671 18.39 2.11 10.51
CA PRO A 671 19.56 2.99 10.52
C PRO A 671 19.83 3.69 11.85
N ASN A 672 18.77 3.91 12.65
CA ASN A 672 18.85 4.50 13.99
C ASN A 672 19.22 3.49 15.09
N GLY A 673 19.45 2.22 14.75
CA GLY A 673 19.82 1.17 15.69
C GLY A 673 18.65 0.49 16.39
N ASN A 674 17.40 0.77 16.01
CA ASN A 674 16.25 0.01 16.51
C ASN A 674 16.26 -1.37 15.87
N ALA A 675 16.46 -2.40 16.68
CA ALA A 675 16.49 -3.80 16.26
C ALA A 675 15.12 -4.43 16.47
N ILE A 676 14.56 -5.01 15.41
CA ILE A 676 13.21 -5.57 15.39
C ILE A 676 13.28 -6.99 14.84
N ALA A 677 12.61 -7.92 15.51
CA ALA A 677 12.42 -9.28 15.01
C ALA A 677 10.93 -9.56 14.76
N ALA A 678 10.66 -10.30 13.69
CA ALA A 678 9.38 -10.96 13.47
C ALA A 678 9.49 -12.38 14.04
N LEU A 679 8.68 -12.68 15.05
CA LEU A 679 8.68 -13.96 15.76
C LEU A 679 7.28 -14.58 15.68
N GLU A 680 7.22 -15.89 15.54
CA GLU A 680 5.99 -16.66 15.75
C GLU A 680 5.97 -17.16 17.19
N VAL A 681 4.98 -16.75 17.98
CA VAL A 681 4.80 -17.21 19.36
C VAL A 681 3.36 -17.69 19.51
N GLY A 682 3.18 -18.96 19.89
CA GLY A 682 1.85 -19.57 19.98
C GLY A 682 1.11 -19.62 18.63
N GLY A 683 1.85 -19.73 17.51
CA GLY A 683 1.29 -19.78 16.16
C GLY A 683 0.92 -18.40 15.57
N VAL A 684 1.20 -17.30 16.27
CA VAL A 684 0.88 -15.95 15.80
C VAL A 684 2.16 -15.19 15.48
N SER A 685 2.23 -14.63 14.26
CA SER A 685 3.35 -13.77 13.83
C SER A 685 3.22 -12.37 14.44
N SER A 686 4.23 -11.95 15.21
CA SER A 686 4.27 -10.66 15.90
C SER A 686 5.64 -10.00 15.80
N LEU A 687 5.68 -8.67 15.85
CA LEU A 687 6.92 -7.92 15.98
C LEU A 687 7.36 -7.75 17.43
N TYR A 688 8.68 -7.78 17.63
CA TYR A 688 9.35 -7.56 18.90
C TYR A 688 10.51 -6.59 18.72
N ASN A 689 10.65 -5.64 19.64
CA ASN A 689 11.89 -4.90 19.83
C ASN A 689 12.93 -5.82 20.49
N ILE A 690 14.14 -5.85 19.96
CA ILE A 690 15.26 -6.64 20.49
C ILE A 690 16.28 -5.70 21.11
N ASN A 691 16.59 -5.90 22.39
CA ASN A 691 17.64 -5.14 23.05
C ASN A 691 19.02 -5.68 22.65
N LEU A 692 19.77 -4.93 21.82
CA LEU A 692 21.09 -5.35 21.33
C LEU A 692 22.19 -5.48 22.41
N THR A 693 21.91 -5.04 23.64
CA THR A 693 22.83 -5.16 24.79
C THR A 693 22.51 -6.37 25.66
N THR A 694 21.23 -6.70 25.85
CA THR A 694 20.80 -7.77 26.77
C THR A 694 20.22 -9.00 26.08
N GLY A 695 19.87 -8.91 24.79
CA GLY A 695 19.15 -9.92 24.03
C GLY A 695 17.63 -9.90 24.23
N ALA A 696 17.12 -9.23 25.26
CA ALA A 696 15.71 -9.33 25.64
C ALA A 696 14.76 -8.80 24.53
N ALA A 697 13.72 -9.57 24.23
CA ALA A 697 12.65 -9.22 23.32
C ALA A 697 11.47 -8.56 24.06
N THR A 698 10.90 -7.51 23.49
CA THR A 698 9.69 -6.84 24.01
C THR A 698 8.66 -6.75 22.90
N ALA A 699 7.47 -7.29 23.12
CA ALA A 699 6.40 -7.33 22.11
C ALA A 699 5.98 -5.92 21.68
N ILE A 700 5.79 -5.74 20.37
CA ILE A 700 5.21 -4.54 19.76
C ILE A 700 3.74 -4.79 19.40
N GLY A 701 3.48 -5.85 18.63
CA GLY A 701 2.13 -6.20 18.20
C GLY A 701 2.11 -7.28 17.11
N GLN A 702 0.91 -7.79 16.80
CA GLN A 702 0.71 -8.79 15.74
C GLN A 702 0.88 -8.16 14.36
N ILE A 703 1.50 -8.87 13.43
CA ILE A 703 1.68 -8.40 12.05
C ILE A 703 0.41 -8.71 11.26
N GLY A 704 -0.22 -7.70 10.67
CA GLY A 704 -1.45 -7.86 9.88
C GLY A 704 -2.52 -8.70 10.59
N ASN A 705 -2.78 -8.40 11.87
CA ASN A 705 -3.67 -9.17 12.74
C ASN A 705 -3.36 -10.68 12.84
N GLY A 706 -2.07 -11.04 12.81
CA GLY A 706 -1.61 -12.43 12.94
C GLY A 706 -1.36 -13.15 11.62
N THR A 707 -1.30 -12.41 10.50
CA THR A 707 -0.91 -12.93 9.19
C THR A 707 0.42 -13.68 9.29
N SER A 708 0.48 -14.91 8.78
CA SER A 708 1.72 -15.67 8.75
C SER A 708 2.71 -15.03 7.79
N VAL A 709 3.91 -14.71 8.26
CA VAL A 709 4.95 -14.04 7.46
C VAL A 709 6.30 -14.76 7.53
N LYS A 710 7.22 -14.35 6.67
CA LYS A 710 8.65 -14.71 6.68
C LYS A 710 9.45 -13.57 6.05
N GLY A 711 10.72 -13.47 6.42
CA GLY A 711 11.53 -12.30 6.14
C GLY A 711 11.03 -11.06 6.91
N LEU A 712 11.93 -10.12 7.10
CA LEU A 712 11.62 -8.80 7.64
C LEU A 712 12.65 -7.83 7.08
N ALA A 713 12.20 -6.74 6.49
CA ALA A 713 13.05 -5.66 6.02
C ALA A 713 12.48 -4.31 6.49
N LEU A 714 13.28 -3.53 7.19
CA LEU A 714 12.99 -2.18 7.67
C LEU A 714 13.44 -1.17 6.63
N THR A 715 12.64 -0.13 6.44
CA THR A 715 13.00 0.95 5.51
C THR A 715 14.25 1.69 5.98
N LEU A 716 15.09 2.06 5.02
CA LEU A 716 16.23 2.96 5.21
C LEU A 716 15.75 4.39 5.45
N ILE A 717 16.58 5.25 6.07
CA ILE A 717 16.28 6.66 6.35
C ILE A 717 16.66 7.56 5.18
#